data_AF-A0A936TBB6-F1
#
_entry.id   AF-A0A936TBB6-F1
#
_cell.length_a   1.000
_cell.length_b   1.000
_cell.length_c   1.000
_cell.angle_alpha   90.00
_cell.angle_beta   90.00
_cell.angle_gamma   90.00
#
_symmetry.space_group_name_H-M   'P 1'
#
loop_
_entity.id
_entity.type
_entity.pdbx_description
1 polymer ?
#
loop_
_entity_poly.entity_id
_entity_poly.type
_entity_poly.pdbx_seq_one_letter_code
_entity_poly.pdbx_strand_id
1 'polypeptide(L)'
;MSAYLILLIKAILALVSLAFANFMVGRSLLSFYKSNAAKNYYEYFFKSSLTGTIAIVIVISLIKTQFNSINLLFLLLIIFIFIEKKIKKNNEKLVSTQIKPHLKSRDLITLLVFLSIAFLWNCSVIFIPSEFPIAEIEKDSFYYAEISKCLIQTGNENTFLTANLIGDTYHAATPYHYFDLWINGFMAKVFKINYAVSLHLITYAYFLFLFAIGIISMFGSFQNNKIINSILTLALLFIGGLFISENIFHLFQYQSQMEGMNERFGGKLAMIYGFALASMMSFKDRNYSSGLFYLFLLPILSISLAPAIYGGIILYCSILFFKNSEKRSESIRYLFYAALLLTAIQLFYAFNKNSHLNYRLDKPLLKYTDFTEFSFFRLKFFLVEFFLKSWAQPFLFALNYLPFILLAVYYYFISKSDKTYRHLVHILICIWVCGLTAFSTLYLLDDAHQFFTNTHVLAHVLFAFTFVLLYQRKDAFKFILLIPFLFGLIFRIYLSYHSFKKVDVYGNKVSEEYLIKVNQQFDSITQITHGGVMYDKILYNNTRITYPLEFYLCPTILNPLVYTPFNLTPEIINEKWNLYQYDKAITRSPFVLFCRSESQKNKSVLENQIDFIQKYNIKYLIIPTSDTLKYEKYFQIKQEIKDKLSGQKIIFLN
;
A
#
# COMPACT_ATOMS: atom_id res chain seq x y z
N MET A 1 -4.59 -9.94 -33.54
CA MET A 1 -3.84 -9.88 -32.26
C MET A 1 -4.87 -9.94 -31.13
N SER A 2 -4.76 -10.85 -30.15
CA SER A 2 -5.78 -10.95 -29.09
C SER A 2 -5.83 -9.67 -28.25
N ALA A 3 -7.01 -9.32 -27.71
CA ALA A 3 -7.19 -8.14 -26.85
C ALA A 3 -6.23 -8.12 -25.65
N TYR A 4 -5.91 -9.31 -25.11
CA TYR A 4 -4.96 -9.48 -24.01
C TYR A 4 -3.51 -9.19 -24.40
N LEU A 5 -3.08 -9.52 -25.62
CA LEU A 5 -1.75 -9.16 -26.09
C LEU A 5 -1.62 -7.63 -26.27
N ILE A 6 -2.68 -6.95 -26.72
CA ILE A 6 -2.73 -5.48 -26.75
C ILE A 6 -2.61 -4.91 -25.34
N LEU A 7 -3.33 -5.47 -24.37
CA LEU A 7 -3.27 -5.08 -22.96
C LEU A 7 -1.84 -5.23 -22.39
N LEU A 8 -1.19 -6.37 -22.64
CA LEU A 8 0.19 -6.62 -22.21
C LEU A 8 1.19 -5.63 -22.81
N ILE A 9 1.08 -5.35 -24.11
CA ILE A 9 1.92 -4.37 -24.81
C ILE A 9 1.72 -2.98 -24.21
N LYS A 10 0.47 -2.56 -23.98
CA LYS A 10 0.18 -1.28 -23.32
C LYS A 10 0.77 -1.22 -21.91
N ALA A 11 0.64 -2.28 -21.13
CA ALA A 11 1.13 -2.33 -19.76
C ALA A 11 2.66 -2.26 -19.68
N ILE A 12 3.40 -2.99 -20.52
CA ILE A 12 4.87 -2.92 -20.53
C ILE A 12 5.37 -1.56 -21.02
N LEU A 13 4.73 -0.97 -22.04
CA LEU A 13 5.05 0.39 -22.50
C LEU A 13 4.80 1.43 -21.41
N ALA A 14 3.69 1.28 -20.67
CA ALA A 14 3.37 2.13 -19.54
C ALA A 14 4.42 2.03 -18.42
N LEU A 15 4.81 0.80 -18.05
CA LEU A 15 5.84 0.56 -17.04
C LEU A 15 7.21 1.16 -17.44
N VAL A 16 7.64 0.95 -18.70
CA VAL A 16 8.88 1.55 -19.23
C VAL A 16 8.80 3.08 -19.21
N SER A 17 7.66 3.64 -19.62
CA SER A 17 7.42 5.09 -19.63
C SER A 17 7.48 5.68 -18.22
N LEU A 18 6.85 5.02 -17.24
CA LEU A 18 6.89 5.43 -15.83
C LEU A 18 8.33 5.43 -15.29
N ALA A 19 9.07 4.33 -15.51
CA ALA A 19 10.46 4.22 -15.07
C ALA A 19 11.36 5.28 -15.70
N PHE A 20 11.20 5.53 -16.99
CA PHE A 20 11.95 6.55 -17.71
C PHE A 20 11.59 7.97 -17.24
N ALA A 21 10.31 8.29 -17.12
CA ALA A 21 9.84 9.61 -16.68
C ALA A 21 10.33 9.95 -15.27
N ASN A 22 10.17 9.01 -14.32
CA ASN A 22 10.66 9.19 -12.95
C ASN A 22 12.18 9.39 -12.91
N PHE A 23 12.95 8.59 -13.67
CA PHE A 23 14.39 8.79 -13.75
C PHE A 23 14.75 10.18 -14.31
N MET A 24 14.14 10.61 -15.41
CA MET A 24 14.46 11.87 -16.09
C MET A 24 14.08 13.10 -15.25
N VAL A 25 12.90 13.11 -14.63
CA VAL A 25 12.47 14.19 -13.72
C VAL A 25 13.42 14.28 -12.53
N GLY A 26 13.68 13.15 -11.86
CA GLY A 26 14.55 13.14 -10.69
C GLY A 26 16.00 13.48 -11.02
N ARG A 27 16.53 13.01 -12.15
CA ARG A 27 17.86 13.41 -12.65
C ARG A 27 17.95 14.92 -12.83
N SER A 28 16.91 15.53 -13.41
CA SER A 28 16.84 16.97 -13.63
C SER A 28 16.85 17.72 -12.29
N LEU A 29 16.02 17.31 -11.32
CA LEU A 29 15.97 17.90 -9.98
C LEU A 29 17.29 17.76 -9.20
N LEU A 30 17.90 16.58 -9.22
CA LEU A 30 19.18 16.33 -8.54
C LEU A 30 20.34 17.13 -9.18
N SER A 31 20.26 17.44 -10.47
CA SER A 31 21.25 18.28 -11.16
C SER A 31 21.31 19.71 -10.61
N PHE A 32 20.16 20.30 -10.26
CA PHE A 32 20.08 21.61 -9.63
C PHE A 32 20.65 21.60 -8.20
N TYR A 33 20.46 20.50 -7.48
CA TYR A 33 20.87 20.41 -6.08
C TYR A 33 22.38 20.14 -5.88
N LYS A 34 23.14 19.93 -6.97
CA LYS A 34 24.57 19.53 -6.99
C LYS A 34 24.88 18.36 -6.02
N SER A 35 23.88 17.54 -5.72
CA SER A 35 23.91 16.50 -4.67
C SER A 35 24.06 15.10 -5.28
N ASN A 36 24.99 14.95 -6.22
CA ASN A 36 25.20 13.70 -6.95
C ASN A 36 26.32 12.86 -6.33
N ALA A 37 26.25 12.62 -5.02
CA ALA A 37 27.07 11.60 -4.39
C ALA A 37 26.38 10.24 -4.60
N ALA A 38 26.67 9.62 -5.74
CA ALA A 38 26.31 8.23 -6.02
C ALA A 38 27.61 7.47 -6.34
N LYS A 39 27.77 6.29 -5.76
CA LYS A 39 29.00 5.49 -5.93
C LYS A 39 29.02 4.72 -7.24
N ASN A 40 27.84 4.42 -7.78
CA ASN A 40 27.68 3.70 -9.04
C ASN A 40 26.40 4.12 -9.78
N TYR A 41 26.26 3.64 -11.01
CA TYR A 41 25.13 3.98 -11.87
C TYR A 41 23.78 3.54 -11.31
N TYR A 42 23.68 2.33 -10.73
CA TYR A 42 22.42 1.84 -10.16
C TYR A 42 21.96 2.69 -8.98
N GLU A 43 22.89 3.15 -8.12
CA GLU A 43 22.57 4.04 -7.02
C GLU A 43 22.08 5.41 -7.52
N TYR A 44 22.71 5.94 -8.57
CA TYR A 44 22.27 7.18 -9.21
C TYR A 44 20.88 7.03 -9.82
N PHE A 45 20.63 5.93 -10.54
CA PHE A 45 19.32 5.63 -11.13
C PHE A 45 18.24 5.48 -10.05
N PHE A 46 18.54 4.75 -8.98
CA PHE A 46 17.63 4.53 -7.85
C PHE A 46 17.25 5.84 -7.16
N LYS A 47 18.25 6.63 -6.74
CA LYS A 47 18.03 7.94 -6.08
C LYS A 47 17.29 8.91 -6.99
N SER A 48 17.63 8.95 -8.28
CA SER A 48 16.93 9.78 -9.28
C SER A 48 15.48 9.33 -9.42
N SER A 49 15.23 8.04 -9.58
CA SER A 49 13.87 7.52 -9.76
C SER A 49 12.99 7.75 -8.53
N LEU A 50 13.50 7.56 -7.31
CA LEU A 50 12.77 7.90 -6.08
C LEU A 50 12.42 9.40 -6.03
N THR A 51 13.40 10.26 -6.32
CA THR A 51 13.19 11.72 -6.33
C THR A 51 12.14 12.13 -7.38
N GLY A 52 12.21 11.56 -8.58
CA GLY A 52 11.24 11.82 -9.63
C GLY A 52 9.84 11.29 -9.30
N THR A 53 9.75 10.13 -8.64
CA THR A 53 8.47 9.59 -8.16
C THR A 53 7.81 10.55 -7.18
N ILE A 54 8.55 11.06 -6.18
CA ILE A 54 8.03 12.07 -5.25
C ILE A 54 7.54 13.30 -5.99
N ALA A 55 8.36 13.84 -6.90
CA ALA A 55 8.02 15.06 -7.64
C ALA A 55 6.77 14.88 -8.51
N ILE A 56 6.66 13.75 -9.22
CA ILE A 56 5.50 13.45 -10.07
C ILE A 56 4.24 13.28 -9.23
N VAL A 57 4.30 12.57 -8.09
CA VAL A 57 3.16 12.44 -7.17
C VAL A 57 2.73 13.79 -6.63
N ILE A 58 3.65 14.65 -6.19
CA ILE A 58 3.33 16.02 -5.73
C ILE A 58 2.61 16.78 -6.85
N VAL A 59 3.16 16.81 -8.06
CA VAL A 59 2.56 17.56 -9.17
C VAL A 59 1.16 17.05 -9.50
N ILE A 60 0.98 15.74 -9.65
CA ILE A 60 -0.31 15.15 -10.00
C ILE A 60 -1.33 15.42 -8.89
N SER A 61 -0.96 15.15 -7.64
CA SER A 61 -1.87 15.29 -6.50
C SER A 61 -2.27 16.75 -6.29
N LEU A 62 -1.34 17.72 -6.33
CA LEU A 62 -1.68 19.13 -6.13
C LEU A 62 -2.56 19.69 -7.25
N ILE A 63 -2.30 19.31 -8.51
CA ILE A 63 -3.15 19.72 -9.63
C ILE A 63 -4.56 19.16 -9.47
N LYS A 64 -4.67 17.87 -9.11
CA LYS A 64 -5.96 17.18 -9.04
C LYS A 64 -6.80 17.59 -7.84
N THR A 65 -6.16 17.79 -6.71
CA THR A 65 -6.81 18.15 -5.44
C THR A 65 -7.01 19.65 -5.27
N GLN A 66 -6.56 20.47 -6.22
CA GLN A 66 -6.52 21.93 -6.09
C GLN A 66 -5.79 22.36 -4.79
N PHE A 67 -4.61 21.78 -4.57
CA PHE A 67 -3.78 21.94 -3.36
C PHE A 67 -4.35 21.35 -2.07
N ASN A 68 -5.45 20.61 -2.10
CA ASN A 68 -5.96 19.89 -0.93
C ASN A 68 -5.42 18.45 -0.82
N SER A 69 -4.10 18.31 -0.66
CA SER A 69 -3.44 17.00 -0.59
C SER A 69 -2.48 16.87 0.59
N ILE A 70 -2.48 15.70 1.23
CA ILE A 70 -1.51 15.33 2.27
C ILE A 70 -0.06 15.34 1.72
N ASN A 71 0.11 15.18 0.41
CA ASN A 71 1.42 15.23 -0.24
C ASN A 71 2.07 16.64 -0.17
N LEU A 72 1.34 17.68 0.24
CA LEU A 72 1.94 18.98 0.60
C LEU A 72 3.04 18.84 1.65
N LEU A 73 2.96 17.85 2.54
CA LEU A 73 3.96 17.63 3.59
C LEU A 73 5.34 17.23 3.02
N PHE A 74 5.41 16.74 1.77
CA PHE A 74 6.70 16.58 1.09
C PHE A 74 7.42 17.92 0.88
N LEU A 75 6.68 19.00 0.61
CA LEU A 75 7.28 20.34 0.47
C LEU A 75 7.85 20.83 1.80
N LEU A 76 7.16 20.55 2.92
CA LEU A 76 7.66 20.85 4.25
C LEU A 76 8.97 20.09 4.56
N LEU A 77 9.06 18.81 4.17
CA LEU A 77 10.29 18.04 4.31
C LEU A 77 11.42 18.56 3.42
N ILE A 78 11.12 19.02 2.21
CA ILE A 78 12.10 19.67 1.33
C ILE A 78 12.66 20.92 2.02
N ILE A 79 11.82 21.73 2.67
CA ILE A 79 12.28 22.89 3.45
C ILE A 79 13.23 22.45 4.58
N PHE A 80 12.89 21.41 5.35
CA PHE A 80 13.78 20.91 6.40
C PHE A 80 15.13 20.42 5.85
N ILE A 81 15.13 19.74 4.70
CA ILE A 81 16.36 19.30 4.04
C ILE A 81 17.24 20.51 3.67
N PHE A 82 16.64 21.59 3.15
CA PHE A 82 17.37 22.82 2.85
C PHE A 82 17.96 23.47 4.11
N ILE A 83 17.20 23.51 5.21
CA ILE A 83 17.67 24.02 6.51
C ILE A 83 18.87 23.20 6.99
N GLU A 84 18.78 21.87 7.02
CA GLU A 84 19.89 21.02 7.47
C GLU A 84 21.13 21.17 6.59
N LYS A 85 20.97 21.29 5.26
CA LYS A 85 22.10 21.51 4.36
C LYS A 85 22.78 22.85 4.64
N LYS A 86 22.01 23.92 4.89
CA LYS A 86 22.57 25.25 5.21
C LYS A 86 23.36 25.20 6.52
N ILE A 87 22.82 24.54 7.55
CA ILE A 87 23.50 24.38 8.84
C ILE A 87 24.81 23.59 8.68
N LYS A 88 24.81 22.47 7.94
CA LYS A 88 25.99 21.63 7.76
C LYS A 88 27.05 22.25 6.87
N LYS A 89 26.67 22.98 5.81
CA LYS A 89 27.62 23.66 4.92
C LYS A 89 28.47 24.69 5.67
N ASN A 90 27.94 25.31 6.71
CA ASN A 90 28.69 26.24 7.56
C ASN A 90 29.75 25.53 8.41
N ASN A 91 29.65 24.21 8.59
CA ASN A 91 30.50 23.43 9.49
C ASN A 91 31.49 22.48 8.77
N GLU A 92 31.30 22.19 7.48
CA GLU A 92 32.14 21.22 6.74
C GLU A 92 32.74 21.82 5.46
N LYS A 93 34.06 21.63 5.25
CA LYS A 93 34.72 21.82 3.94
C LYS A 93 34.21 20.72 2.99
N LEU A 94 33.35 21.10 2.06
CA LEU A 94 32.78 20.23 1.02
C LEU A 94 33.88 19.52 0.21
N VAL A 95 34.18 18.27 0.53
CA VAL A 95 34.89 17.35 -0.37
C VAL A 95 33.86 16.78 -1.33
N SER A 96 33.61 17.48 -2.45
CA SER A 96 32.74 16.98 -3.51
C SER A 96 33.56 16.25 -4.57
N THR A 97 33.80 14.96 -4.40
CA THR A 97 34.14 14.11 -5.54
C THR A 97 32.84 13.73 -6.25
N GLN A 98 32.42 14.60 -7.18
CA GLN A 98 31.31 14.31 -8.07
C GLN A 98 31.78 13.32 -9.13
N ILE A 99 31.50 12.04 -8.94
CA ILE A 99 31.56 11.08 -10.04
C ILE A 99 30.15 10.99 -10.60
N LYS A 100 29.94 11.53 -11.80
CA LYS A 100 28.74 11.20 -12.58
C LYS A 100 29.00 9.82 -13.19
N PRO A 101 28.35 8.74 -12.72
CA PRO A 101 28.60 7.43 -13.30
C PRO A 101 28.13 7.43 -14.76
N HIS A 102 29.01 7.05 -15.68
CA HIS A 102 28.66 6.88 -17.08
C HIS A 102 27.79 5.62 -17.25
N LEU A 103 26.65 5.76 -17.91
CA LEU A 103 25.79 4.64 -18.30
C LEU A 103 26.52 3.77 -19.33
N LYS A 104 26.75 2.50 -19.01
CA LYS A 104 27.24 1.50 -19.96
C LYS A 104 26.06 0.71 -20.53
N SER A 105 26.20 0.20 -21.76
CA SER A 105 25.17 -0.65 -22.40
C SER A 105 24.75 -1.84 -21.51
N ARG A 106 25.71 -2.45 -20.81
CA ARG A 106 25.46 -3.54 -19.85
C ARG A 106 24.55 -3.11 -18.70
N ASP A 107 24.68 -1.88 -18.20
CA ASP A 107 23.84 -1.39 -17.11
C ASP A 107 22.40 -1.22 -17.59
N LEU A 108 22.19 -0.74 -18.82
CA LEU A 108 20.86 -0.66 -19.44
C LEU A 108 20.23 -2.04 -19.60
N ILE A 109 20.99 -3.05 -20.04
CA ILE A 109 20.51 -4.44 -20.14
C ILE A 109 20.08 -4.95 -18.75
N THR A 110 20.89 -4.72 -17.71
CA THR A 110 20.54 -5.11 -16.33
C THR A 110 19.27 -4.42 -15.85
N LEU A 111 19.08 -3.12 -16.13
CA LEU A 111 17.83 -2.42 -15.82
C LEU A 111 16.63 -3.06 -16.52
N LEU A 112 16.74 -3.33 -17.83
CA LEU A 112 15.67 -3.96 -18.61
C LEU A 112 15.35 -5.37 -18.12
N VAL A 113 16.35 -6.15 -17.72
CA VAL A 113 16.15 -7.49 -17.14
C VAL A 113 15.38 -7.41 -15.84
N PHE A 114 15.78 -6.54 -14.89
CA PHE A 114 15.04 -6.39 -13.63
C PHE A 114 13.63 -5.86 -13.84
N LEU A 115 13.43 -4.91 -14.77
CA LEU A 115 12.11 -4.41 -15.11
C LEU A 115 11.23 -5.51 -15.71
N SER A 116 11.79 -6.32 -16.61
CA SER A 116 11.09 -7.45 -17.23
C SER A 116 10.73 -8.52 -16.21
N ILE A 117 11.62 -8.86 -15.29
CA ILE A 117 11.34 -9.83 -14.22
C ILE A 117 10.23 -9.32 -13.30
N ALA A 118 10.29 -8.04 -12.90
CA ALA A 118 9.25 -7.45 -12.06
C ALA A 118 7.88 -7.44 -12.76
N PHE A 119 7.85 -7.16 -14.06
CA PHE A 119 6.65 -7.24 -14.90
C PHE A 119 6.14 -8.68 -15.02
N LEU A 120 7.01 -9.63 -15.39
CA LEU A 120 6.64 -11.04 -15.58
C LEU A 120 6.15 -11.70 -14.30
N TRP A 121 6.74 -11.34 -13.14
CA TRP A 121 6.24 -11.78 -11.85
C TRP A 121 4.77 -11.36 -11.64
N ASN A 122 4.47 -10.07 -11.83
CA ASN A 122 3.10 -9.58 -11.68
C ASN A 122 2.16 -10.12 -12.78
N CYS A 123 2.65 -10.36 -13.99
CA CYS A 123 1.88 -11.07 -15.02
C CYS A 123 1.50 -12.48 -14.57
N SER A 124 2.40 -13.22 -13.93
CA SER A 124 2.12 -14.57 -13.45
C SER A 124 1.07 -14.64 -12.34
N VAL A 125 0.82 -13.51 -11.66
CA VAL A 125 -0.22 -13.36 -10.64
C VAL A 125 -1.59 -13.09 -11.27
N ILE A 126 -1.64 -12.23 -12.29
CA ILE A 126 -2.92 -11.82 -12.91
C ILE A 126 -3.36 -12.76 -14.01
N PHE A 127 -2.45 -13.32 -14.81
CA PHE A 127 -2.82 -14.12 -15.97
C PHE A 127 -2.86 -15.61 -15.65
N ILE A 128 -3.94 -16.26 -16.06
CA ILE A 128 -4.15 -17.70 -15.91
C ILE A 128 -4.43 -18.36 -17.28
N PRO A 129 -4.11 -19.64 -17.44
CA PRO A 129 -4.39 -20.37 -18.68
C PRO A 129 -5.87 -20.80 -18.73
N SER A 130 -6.75 -19.88 -19.10
CA SER A 130 -8.22 -20.07 -19.22
C SER A 130 -8.80 -19.29 -20.41
N GLU A 131 -10.09 -19.49 -20.74
CA GLU A 131 -10.75 -18.76 -21.84
C GLU A 131 -10.90 -17.27 -21.53
N PHE A 132 -11.14 -16.95 -20.25
CA PHE A 132 -10.97 -15.62 -19.70
C PHE A 132 -9.63 -15.56 -18.93
N PRO A 133 -8.51 -15.20 -19.59
CA PRO A 133 -7.15 -15.38 -19.07
C PRO A 133 -6.75 -14.37 -17.98
N ILE A 134 -7.70 -13.84 -17.23
CA ILE A 134 -7.46 -12.94 -16.10
C ILE A 134 -8.04 -13.59 -14.85
N ALA A 135 -7.16 -13.84 -13.88
CA ALA A 135 -7.51 -14.34 -12.57
C ALA A 135 -8.43 -13.37 -11.85
N GLU A 136 -9.23 -13.89 -10.93
CA GLU A 136 -9.96 -13.05 -9.97
C GLU A 136 -8.94 -12.19 -9.22
N ILE A 137 -9.07 -10.86 -9.36
CA ILE A 137 -8.16 -9.92 -8.72
C ILE A 137 -8.49 -9.90 -7.23
N GLU A 138 -7.44 -9.93 -6.41
CA GLU A 138 -7.54 -9.86 -4.96
C GLU A 138 -8.29 -8.60 -4.51
N LYS A 139 -9.13 -8.74 -3.49
CA LYS A 139 -10.15 -7.76 -3.13
C LYS A 139 -9.59 -6.44 -2.64
N ASP A 140 -8.55 -6.48 -1.80
CA ASP A 140 -7.86 -5.26 -1.38
C ASP A 140 -7.27 -4.54 -2.59
N SER A 141 -6.67 -5.27 -3.52
CA SER A 141 -6.11 -4.73 -4.76
C SER A 141 -7.19 -4.10 -5.64
N PHE A 142 -8.38 -4.70 -5.75
CA PHE A 142 -9.53 -4.10 -6.44
C PHE A 142 -10.02 -2.83 -5.73
N TYR A 143 -10.12 -2.85 -4.40
CA TYR A 143 -10.49 -1.68 -3.59
C TYR A 143 -9.49 -0.53 -3.78
N TYR A 144 -8.18 -0.80 -3.76
CA TYR A 144 -7.12 0.19 -4.01
C TYR A 144 -7.16 0.75 -5.43
N ALA A 145 -7.47 -0.10 -6.42
CA ALA A 145 -7.66 0.31 -7.80
C ALA A 145 -8.84 1.28 -7.94
N GLU A 146 -9.94 1.04 -7.24
CA GLU A 146 -11.12 1.89 -7.28
C GLU A 146 -10.92 3.20 -6.52
N ILE A 147 -10.14 3.21 -5.42
CA ILE A 147 -9.65 4.45 -4.82
C ILE A 147 -8.82 5.22 -5.85
N SER A 148 -7.83 4.57 -6.48
CA SER A 148 -6.96 5.20 -7.49
C SER A 148 -7.76 5.83 -8.63
N LYS A 149 -8.82 5.14 -9.05
CA LYS A 149 -9.77 5.59 -10.07
C LYS A 149 -10.50 6.85 -9.62
N CYS A 150 -11.18 6.80 -8.48
CA CYS A 150 -11.91 7.95 -7.95
C CYS A 150 -10.96 9.13 -7.71
N LEU A 151 -9.77 8.89 -7.17
CA LEU A 151 -8.74 9.88 -6.88
C LEU A 151 -8.33 10.69 -8.13
N ILE A 152 -8.07 10.04 -9.27
CA ILE A 152 -7.67 10.74 -10.51
C ILE A 152 -8.83 11.46 -11.22
N GLN A 153 -10.06 11.14 -10.84
CA GLN A 153 -11.28 11.70 -11.42
C GLN A 153 -11.82 12.87 -10.59
N THR A 154 -11.92 12.72 -9.27
CA THR A 154 -12.52 13.71 -8.37
C THR A 154 -11.48 14.59 -7.69
N GLY A 155 -10.24 14.11 -7.52
CA GLY A 155 -9.23 14.82 -6.76
C GLY A 155 -9.36 14.69 -5.24
N ASN A 156 -10.26 13.83 -4.74
CA ASN A 156 -10.49 13.70 -3.30
C ASN A 156 -9.65 12.56 -2.70
N GLU A 157 -8.80 12.89 -1.73
CA GLU A 157 -7.99 11.93 -0.97
C GLU A 157 -8.81 11.27 0.14
N ASN A 158 -9.71 10.37 -0.23
CA ASN A 158 -10.55 9.63 0.71
C ASN A 158 -10.87 8.20 0.28
N THR A 159 -11.56 7.49 1.17
CA THR A 159 -11.98 6.09 1.01
C THR A 159 -13.47 5.94 0.71
N PHE A 160 -14.14 7.01 0.28
CA PHE A 160 -15.57 7.01 -0.04
C PHE A 160 -15.88 6.56 -1.48
N LEU A 161 -14.85 6.33 -2.30
CA LEU A 161 -14.96 5.68 -3.61
C LEU A 161 -15.99 6.39 -4.52
N THR A 162 -16.91 5.63 -5.13
CA THR A 162 -17.96 6.11 -6.02
C THR A 162 -18.94 7.06 -5.36
N ALA A 163 -19.02 7.08 -4.02
CA ALA A 163 -19.82 8.07 -3.31
C ALA A 163 -19.33 9.52 -3.54
N ASN A 164 -18.04 9.71 -3.87
CA ASN A 164 -17.52 11.03 -4.26
C ASN A 164 -18.22 11.62 -5.49
N LEU A 165 -18.85 10.79 -6.32
CA LEU A 165 -19.53 11.21 -7.54
C LEU A 165 -20.97 11.69 -7.30
N ILE A 166 -21.49 11.47 -6.08
CA ILE A 166 -22.90 11.72 -5.74
C ILE A 166 -23.10 13.11 -5.12
N GLY A 167 -22.15 13.58 -4.31
CA GLY A 167 -22.22 14.91 -3.71
C GLY A 167 -21.08 15.24 -2.76
N ASP A 168 -20.97 16.52 -2.42
CA ASP A 168 -19.84 17.10 -1.71
C ASP A 168 -19.66 16.58 -0.28
N THR A 169 -20.72 16.03 0.32
CA THR A 169 -20.65 15.38 1.64
C THR A 169 -19.55 14.32 1.68
N TYR A 170 -19.27 13.63 0.56
CA TYR A 170 -18.25 12.58 0.47
C TYR A 170 -16.86 13.09 0.13
N HIS A 171 -16.61 14.39 0.02
CA HIS A 171 -15.31 14.91 -0.44
C HIS A 171 -14.27 15.08 0.67
N ALA A 172 -14.65 14.87 1.93
CA ALA A 172 -13.73 14.99 3.06
C ALA A 172 -12.56 14.01 2.98
N ALA A 173 -11.36 14.50 3.30
CA ALA A 173 -10.16 13.69 3.27
C ALA A 173 -10.17 12.62 4.36
N THR A 174 -9.65 11.43 4.06
CA THR A 174 -9.45 10.37 5.05
C THR A 174 -8.00 9.88 5.01
N PRO A 175 -7.37 9.56 6.14
CA PRO A 175 -6.01 9.01 6.18
C PRO A 175 -5.89 7.66 5.48
N TYR A 176 -4.94 7.57 4.56
CA TYR A 176 -4.65 6.36 3.80
C TYR A 176 -3.24 6.39 3.17
N HIS A 177 -2.94 5.47 2.24
CA HIS A 177 -1.68 5.42 1.49
C HIS A 177 -1.85 5.98 0.06
N TYR A 178 -2.15 7.27 -0.10
CA TYR A 178 -2.45 7.82 -1.43
C TYR A 178 -1.26 7.89 -2.40
N PHE A 179 -0.03 7.74 -1.91
CA PHE A 179 1.17 7.97 -2.72
C PHE A 179 1.26 7.05 -3.94
N ASP A 180 1.10 5.75 -3.76
CA ASP A 180 1.10 4.77 -4.85
C ASP A 180 -0.18 4.83 -5.67
N LEU A 181 -1.32 5.16 -5.04
CA LEU A 181 -2.62 5.26 -5.70
C LEU A 181 -2.67 6.43 -6.71
N TRP A 182 -1.97 7.54 -6.43
CA TRP A 182 -1.80 8.63 -7.40
C TRP A 182 -1.06 8.19 -8.66
N ILE A 183 0.00 7.39 -8.49
CA ILE A 183 0.77 6.83 -9.61
C ILE A 183 -0.12 5.88 -10.42
N ASN A 184 -0.79 4.96 -9.73
CA ASN A 184 -1.65 3.99 -10.39
C ASN A 184 -2.77 4.67 -11.17
N GLY A 185 -3.47 5.61 -10.54
CA GLY A 185 -4.59 6.32 -11.15
C GLY A 185 -4.17 7.11 -12.39
N PHE A 186 -3.02 7.79 -12.32
CA PHE A 186 -2.45 8.51 -13.45
C PHE A 186 -2.08 7.57 -14.61
N MET A 187 -1.37 6.48 -14.33
CA MET A 187 -0.92 5.55 -15.37
C MET A 187 -2.08 4.81 -16.03
N ALA A 188 -3.06 4.33 -15.24
CA ALA A 188 -4.27 3.71 -15.75
C ALA A 188 -5.05 4.64 -16.68
N LYS A 189 -5.18 5.92 -16.30
CA LYS A 189 -5.88 6.94 -17.10
C LYS A 189 -5.15 7.27 -18.40
N VAL A 190 -3.84 7.49 -18.35
CA VAL A 190 -3.03 7.86 -19.55
C VAL A 190 -3.00 6.74 -20.57
N PHE A 191 -2.81 5.49 -20.12
CA PHE A 191 -2.70 4.33 -21.01
C PHE A 191 -4.04 3.63 -21.30
N LYS A 192 -5.14 4.10 -20.68
CA LYS A 192 -6.49 3.52 -20.77
C LYS A 192 -6.48 2.02 -20.44
N ILE A 193 -5.86 1.69 -19.31
CA ILE A 193 -5.76 0.32 -18.78
C ILE A 193 -6.69 0.23 -17.56
N ASN A 194 -7.30 -0.94 -17.33
CA ASN A 194 -8.03 -1.21 -16.10
C ASN A 194 -7.18 -0.86 -14.86
N TYR A 195 -7.76 -0.19 -13.87
CA TYR A 195 -7.02 0.33 -12.71
C TYR A 195 -6.40 -0.77 -11.85
N ALA A 196 -7.03 -1.94 -11.76
CA ALA A 196 -6.54 -3.07 -10.97
C ALA A 196 -5.43 -3.83 -11.71
N VAL A 197 -5.58 -4.02 -13.03
CA VAL A 197 -4.51 -4.54 -13.89
C VAL A 197 -3.29 -3.60 -13.88
N SER A 198 -3.52 -2.29 -13.96
CA SER A 198 -2.49 -1.26 -13.85
C SER A 198 -1.77 -1.31 -12.50
N LEU A 199 -2.51 -1.54 -11.41
CA LEU A 199 -1.94 -1.58 -10.06
C LEU A 199 -0.85 -2.65 -9.97
N HIS A 200 -1.11 -3.86 -10.45
CA HIS A 200 -0.13 -4.95 -10.42
C HIS A 200 0.94 -4.82 -11.51
N LEU A 201 0.55 -4.66 -12.78
CA LEU A 201 1.50 -4.74 -13.91
C LEU A 201 2.38 -3.49 -14.05
N ILE A 202 1.94 -2.35 -13.52
CA ILE A 202 2.66 -1.08 -13.64
C ILE A 202 3.14 -0.63 -12.27
N THR A 203 2.23 -0.39 -11.32
CA THR A 203 2.59 0.27 -10.05
C THR A 203 3.41 -0.63 -9.14
N TYR A 204 2.93 -1.83 -8.82
CA TYR A 204 3.66 -2.79 -7.99
C TYR A 204 4.91 -3.31 -8.70
N ALA A 205 4.84 -3.59 -10.00
CA ALA A 205 6.02 -3.93 -10.80
C ALA A 205 7.10 -2.83 -10.77
N TYR A 206 6.70 -1.56 -10.81
CA TYR A 206 7.62 -0.42 -10.71
C TYR A 206 8.33 -0.36 -9.35
N PHE A 207 7.60 -0.50 -8.24
CA PHE A 207 8.21 -0.49 -6.91
C PHE A 207 9.09 -1.72 -6.65
N LEU A 208 8.69 -2.89 -7.16
CA LEU A 208 9.52 -4.11 -7.16
C LEU A 208 10.83 -3.90 -7.94
N PHE A 209 10.75 -3.29 -9.13
CA PHE A 209 11.91 -2.89 -9.91
C PHE A 209 12.80 -1.90 -9.15
N LEU A 210 12.23 -0.85 -8.55
CA LEU A 210 13.01 0.12 -7.76
C LEU A 210 13.75 -0.53 -6.60
N PHE A 211 13.10 -1.46 -5.88
CA PHE A 211 13.74 -2.18 -4.79
C PHE A 211 14.90 -3.05 -5.32
N ALA A 212 14.72 -3.74 -6.44
CA ALA A 212 15.79 -4.50 -7.10
C ALA A 212 16.99 -3.61 -7.47
N ILE A 213 16.74 -2.43 -8.05
CA ILE A 213 17.81 -1.49 -8.41
C ILE A 213 18.51 -0.94 -7.17
N GLY A 214 17.78 -0.70 -6.09
CA GLY A 214 18.37 -0.32 -4.81
C GLY A 214 19.30 -1.41 -4.27
N ILE A 215 18.87 -2.68 -4.25
CA ILE A 215 19.68 -3.80 -3.75
C ILE A 215 20.94 -4.00 -4.61
N ILE A 216 20.80 -4.05 -5.94
CA ILE A 216 21.97 -4.23 -6.82
C ILE A 216 22.94 -3.05 -6.72
N SER A 217 22.44 -1.83 -6.44
CA SER A 217 23.31 -0.67 -6.20
C SER A 217 24.18 -0.84 -4.96
N MET A 218 23.66 -1.51 -3.93
CA MET A 218 24.45 -1.84 -2.77
C MET A 218 25.56 -2.84 -3.10
N PHE A 219 25.29 -3.83 -3.97
CA PHE A 219 26.33 -4.73 -4.45
C PHE A 219 27.36 -4.02 -5.36
N GLY A 220 26.92 -3.02 -6.12
CA GLY A 220 27.73 -2.27 -7.09
C GLY A 220 28.91 -1.50 -6.48
N SER A 221 28.95 -1.30 -5.16
CA SER A 221 30.14 -0.79 -4.47
C SER A 221 31.26 -1.83 -4.35
N PHE A 222 31.07 -3.06 -4.82
CA PHE A 222 32.01 -4.18 -4.66
C PHE A 222 32.45 -4.76 -6.01
N GLN A 223 33.73 -5.13 -6.12
CA GLN A 223 34.33 -5.72 -7.33
C GLN A 223 33.96 -7.22 -7.52
N ASN A 224 32.84 -7.68 -6.96
CA ASN A 224 32.44 -9.09 -6.97
C ASN A 224 31.75 -9.51 -8.28
N ASN A 225 31.54 -10.82 -8.45
CA ASN A 225 30.85 -11.41 -9.61
C ASN A 225 29.44 -10.82 -9.79
N LYS A 226 29.25 -10.02 -10.84
CA LYS A 226 28.01 -9.30 -11.14
C LYS A 226 26.80 -10.23 -11.37
N ILE A 227 27.02 -11.42 -11.93
CA ILE A 227 25.95 -12.38 -12.19
C ILE A 227 25.41 -12.90 -10.85
N ILE A 228 26.30 -13.33 -9.95
CA ILE A 228 25.92 -13.78 -8.61
C ILE A 228 25.19 -12.68 -7.85
N ASN A 229 25.70 -11.43 -7.89
CA ASN A 229 25.02 -10.31 -7.25
C ASN A 229 23.60 -10.07 -7.81
N SER A 230 23.40 -10.30 -9.12
CA SER A 230 22.08 -10.18 -9.75
C SER A 230 21.14 -11.30 -9.30
N ILE A 231 21.60 -12.55 -9.25
CA ILE A 231 20.83 -13.70 -8.74
C ILE A 231 20.45 -13.47 -7.27
N LEU A 232 21.40 -13.03 -6.44
CA LEU A 232 21.15 -12.72 -5.03
C LEU A 232 20.17 -11.56 -4.88
N THR A 233 20.25 -10.54 -5.75
CA THR A 233 19.27 -9.45 -5.78
C THR A 233 17.87 -9.98 -6.03
N LEU A 234 17.69 -10.87 -7.01
CA LEU A 234 16.40 -11.50 -7.30
C LEU A 234 15.87 -12.31 -6.12
N ALA A 235 16.72 -13.10 -5.47
CA ALA A 235 16.32 -13.87 -4.29
C ALA A 235 15.87 -12.97 -3.14
N LEU A 236 16.55 -11.84 -2.92
CA LEU A 236 16.23 -10.87 -1.87
C LEU A 236 14.90 -10.11 -2.10
N LEU A 237 14.34 -10.12 -3.31
CA LEU A 237 13.02 -9.53 -3.55
C LEU A 237 11.89 -10.27 -2.83
N PHE A 238 12.12 -11.53 -2.45
CA PHE A 238 11.14 -12.40 -1.77
C PHE A 238 11.29 -12.40 -0.24
N ILE A 239 12.08 -11.50 0.31
CA ILE A 239 12.28 -11.42 1.75
C ILE A 239 10.97 -11.08 2.48
N GLY A 240 10.64 -11.86 3.52
CA GLY A 240 9.42 -11.77 4.32
C GLY A 240 9.39 -12.84 5.41
N GLY A 241 8.34 -12.86 6.24
CA GLY A 241 8.20 -13.84 7.33
C GLY A 241 7.91 -15.26 6.84
N LEU A 242 8.34 -16.30 7.57
CA LEU A 242 8.18 -17.70 7.12
C LEU A 242 6.76 -18.27 7.29
N PHE A 243 5.83 -17.58 7.97
CA PHE A 243 4.42 -17.97 8.19
C PHE A 243 4.18 -19.43 8.57
N ILE A 244 4.51 -19.76 9.82
CA ILE A 244 4.17 -21.07 10.39
C ILE A 244 2.67 -21.05 10.83
N SER A 245 1.77 -21.11 9.84
CA SER A 245 0.31 -21.28 9.90
C SER A 245 -0.55 -20.24 10.66
N GLU A 246 -1.55 -19.68 9.97
CA GLU A 246 -2.52 -18.70 10.50
C GLU A 246 -3.63 -19.31 11.38
N ASN A 247 -3.85 -20.64 11.32
CA ASN A 247 -5.09 -21.26 11.80
C ASN A 247 -4.96 -22.02 13.12
N ILE A 248 -3.81 -21.99 13.79
CA ILE A 248 -3.59 -22.84 14.98
C ILE A 248 -4.02 -22.12 16.27
N PHE A 249 -3.81 -20.80 16.38
CA PHE A 249 -4.20 -20.05 17.59
C PHE A 249 -4.63 -18.61 17.27
N HIS A 250 -5.56 -18.05 18.06
CA HIS A 250 -6.02 -16.65 17.93
C HIS A 250 -4.88 -15.62 18.08
N LEU A 251 -3.78 -16.00 18.75
CA LEU A 251 -2.54 -15.21 18.81
C LEU A 251 -1.88 -15.00 17.44
N PHE A 252 -2.15 -15.86 16.47
CA PHE A 252 -1.58 -15.87 15.12
C PHE A 252 -2.46 -15.09 14.12
N GLN A 253 -3.58 -14.55 14.58
CA GLN A 253 -4.34 -13.54 13.84
C GLN A 253 -3.37 -12.40 13.50
N TYR A 254 -3.36 -11.93 12.26
CA TYR A 254 -2.41 -10.96 11.69
C TYR A 254 -1.03 -11.49 11.26
N GLN A 255 -0.76 -12.79 11.30
CA GLN A 255 0.46 -13.32 10.69
C GLN A 255 0.53 -13.03 9.19
N SER A 256 -0.58 -13.05 8.46
CA SER A 256 -0.64 -12.61 7.05
C SER A 256 -0.11 -11.19 6.79
N GLN A 257 0.03 -10.35 7.83
CA GLN A 257 0.57 -9.00 7.70
C GLN A 257 2.09 -8.93 7.84
N MET A 258 2.79 -10.04 8.12
CA MET A 258 4.26 -10.05 8.00
C MET A 258 4.71 -10.36 6.56
N GLU A 259 3.76 -10.53 5.62
CA GLU A 259 4.02 -10.91 4.24
C GLU A 259 5.06 -10.00 3.56
N GLY A 260 5.85 -10.58 2.67
CA GLY A 260 6.81 -9.86 1.84
C GLY A 260 6.12 -9.13 0.69
N MET A 261 6.84 -8.22 0.03
CA MET A 261 6.31 -7.39 -1.07
C MET A 261 5.66 -8.17 -2.22
N ASN A 262 6.11 -9.40 -2.46
CA ASN A 262 5.66 -10.28 -3.53
C ASN A 262 4.58 -11.27 -3.10
N GLU A 263 3.82 -10.94 -2.07
CA GLU A 263 2.68 -11.72 -1.58
C GLU A 263 1.39 -10.91 -1.61
N ARG A 264 0.30 -11.62 -1.33
CA ARG A 264 -1.08 -11.14 -1.40
C ARG A 264 -1.28 -9.76 -0.76
N PHE A 265 -0.85 -9.56 0.49
CA PHE A 265 -1.05 -8.32 1.23
C PHE A 265 0.14 -7.37 1.17
N GLY A 266 1.29 -7.82 0.63
CA GLY A 266 2.54 -7.06 0.61
C GLY A 266 2.58 -5.94 -0.43
N GLY A 267 1.81 -6.05 -1.51
CA GLY A 267 1.82 -5.09 -2.63
C GLY A 267 1.55 -3.65 -2.19
N LYS A 268 0.60 -3.44 -1.26
CA LYS A 268 0.23 -2.11 -0.73
C LYS A 268 1.36 -1.40 0.02
N LEU A 269 2.39 -2.14 0.45
CA LEU A 269 3.55 -1.58 1.14
C LEU A 269 4.80 -1.55 0.25
N ALA A 270 4.69 -1.93 -1.02
CA ALA A 270 5.83 -2.00 -1.95
C ALA A 270 6.58 -0.67 -2.08
N MET A 271 5.86 0.45 -2.04
CA MET A 271 6.48 1.78 -2.08
C MET A 271 7.42 2.04 -0.90
N ILE A 272 7.12 1.53 0.30
CA ILE A 272 7.90 1.75 1.52
C ILE A 272 9.30 1.11 1.41
N TYR A 273 9.45 -0.02 0.72
CA TYR A 273 10.73 -0.74 0.58
C TYR A 273 11.83 0.15 -0.02
N GLY A 274 11.51 0.91 -1.07
CA GLY A 274 12.47 1.82 -1.72
C GLY A 274 12.95 2.92 -0.77
N PHE A 275 12.03 3.59 -0.07
CA PHE A 275 12.39 4.66 0.85
C PHE A 275 13.14 4.15 2.10
N ALA A 276 12.73 3.01 2.64
CA ALA A 276 13.44 2.34 3.73
C ALA A 276 14.87 1.96 3.32
N LEU A 277 15.06 1.45 2.10
CA LEU A 277 16.38 1.10 1.58
C LEU A 277 17.26 2.34 1.39
N ALA A 278 16.70 3.43 0.86
CA ALA A 278 17.38 4.71 0.73
C ALA A 278 17.80 5.28 2.09
N SER A 279 16.98 5.08 3.12
CA SER A 279 17.35 5.40 4.51
C SER A 279 18.59 4.61 4.94
N MET A 280 18.58 3.28 4.82
CA MET A 280 19.69 2.43 5.25
C MET A 280 20.99 2.71 4.50
N MET A 281 20.91 2.95 3.19
CA MET A 281 22.06 3.39 2.39
C MET A 281 22.63 4.73 2.87
N SER A 282 21.76 5.68 3.22
CA SER A 282 22.18 6.98 3.74
C SER A 282 22.85 6.86 5.12
N PHE A 283 22.31 6.01 6.00
CA PHE A 283 22.96 5.66 7.26
C PHE A 283 24.34 5.04 7.01
N LYS A 284 24.45 4.04 6.12
CA LYS A 284 25.71 3.39 5.71
C LYS A 284 26.79 4.41 5.35
N ASP A 285 26.38 5.43 4.60
CA ASP A 285 27.24 6.51 4.13
C ASP A 285 27.51 7.58 5.20
N ARG A 286 27.12 7.32 6.45
CA ARG A 286 27.20 8.21 7.62
C ARG A 286 26.42 9.52 7.45
N ASN A 287 25.55 9.59 6.46
CA ASN A 287 24.62 10.69 6.28
C ASN A 287 23.31 10.41 7.05
N TYR A 288 23.41 10.46 8.38
CA TYR A 288 22.30 10.18 9.30
C TYR A 288 21.08 11.09 9.04
N SER A 289 21.33 12.34 8.66
CA SER A 289 20.27 13.31 8.35
C SER A 289 19.41 12.88 7.17
N SER A 290 20.04 12.55 6.03
CA SER A 290 19.29 12.02 4.88
C SER A 290 18.60 10.70 5.22
N GLY A 291 19.24 9.85 6.03
CA GLY A 291 18.64 8.62 6.54
C GLY A 291 17.34 8.87 7.31
N LEU A 292 17.35 9.81 8.25
CA LEU A 292 16.17 10.22 9.02
C LEU A 292 15.11 10.89 8.15
N PHE A 293 15.49 11.71 7.18
CA PHE A 293 14.53 12.31 6.24
C PHE A 293 13.79 11.25 5.43
N TYR A 294 14.47 10.20 4.96
CA TYR A 294 13.79 9.08 4.30
C TYR A 294 12.80 8.37 5.22
N LEU A 295 13.08 8.26 6.53
CA LEU A 295 12.12 7.73 7.49
C LEU A 295 10.95 8.69 7.70
N PHE A 296 11.21 10.00 7.80
CA PHE A 296 10.14 11.01 7.95
C PHE A 296 9.14 11.04 6.79
N LEU A 297 9.56 10.60 5.58
CA LEU A 297 8.66 10.45 4.42
C LEU A 297 7.65 9.31 4.62
N LEU A 298 8.00 8.25 5.34
CA LEU A 298 7.19 7.02 5.38
C LEU A 298 5.74 7.23 5.87
N PRO A 299 5.48 8.04 6.92
CA PRO A 299 4.12 8.35 7.35
C PRO A 299 3.29 9.18 6.35
N ILE A 300 3.94 9.89 5.42
CA ILE A 300 3.25 10.60 4.34
C ILE A 300 2.87 9.61 3.23
N LEU A 301 3.75 8.63 2.95
CA LEU A 301 3.45 7.55 2.00
C LEU A 301 2.31 6.66 2.48
N SER A 302 2.30 6.34 3.76
CA SER A 302 1.26 5.55 4.41
C SER A 302 1.10 5.96 5.87
N ILE A 303 -0.05 6.54 6.19
CA ILE A 303 -0.34 7.06 7.53
C ILE A 303 -0.29 6.01 8.63
N SER A 304 -0.52 4.72 8.30
CA SER A 304 -0.44 3.63 9.28
C SER A 304 0.96 3.53 9.92
N LEU A 305 1.99 4.08 9.28
CA LEU A 305 3.34 4.10 9.83
C LEU A 305 3.59 5.27 10.80
N ALA A 306 2.70 6.26 10.88
CA ALA A 306 2.93 7.47 11.66
C ALA A 306 3.23 7.21 13.14
N PRO A 307 2.45 6.39 13.88
CA PRO A 307 2.71 6.17 15.30
C PRO A 307 4.08 5.53 15.56
N ALA A 308 4.45 4.55 14.74
CA ALA A 308 5.71 3.83 14.89
C ALA A 308 6.92 4.66 14.44
N ILE A 309 6.85 5.28 13.25
CA ILE A 309 7.99 6.00 12.68
C ILE A 309 8.25 7.30 13.44
N TYR A 310 7.25 8.17 13.59
CA TYR A 310 7.47 9.44 14.29
C TYR A 310 7.71 9.20 15.78
N GLY A 311 6.95 8.31 16.42
CA GLY A 311 7.21 7.91 17.81
C GLY A 311 8.61 7.33 17.99
N GLY A 312 9.03 6.44 17.09
CA GLY A 312 10.35 5.81 17.13
C GLY A 312 11.50 6.79 16.91
N ILE A 313 11.36 7.74 15.98
CA ILE A 313 12.35 8.81 15.78
C ILE A 313 12.40 9.71 17.02
N ILE A 314 11.26 10.08 17.59
CA ILE A 314 11.19 10.89 18.82
C ILE A 314 11.90 10.16 19.97
N LEU A 315 11.61 8.88 20.18
CA LEU A 315 12.24 8.06 21.21
C LEU A 315 13.76 7.94 20.99
N TYR A 316 14.18 7.65 19.76
CA TYR A 316 15.58 7.53 19.39
C TYR A 316 16.36 8.85 19.59
N CYS A 317 15.82 9.96 19.12
CA CYS A 317 16.43 11.29 19.28
C CYS A 317 16.47 11.72 20.75
N SER A 318 15.47 11.36 21.54
CA SER A 318 15.44 11.59 23.00
C SER A 318 16.55 10.78 23.70
N ILE A 319 16.72 9.50 23.34
CA ILE A 319 17.81 8.68 23.89
C ILE A 319 19.18 9.29 23.53
N LEU A 320 19.37 9.74 22.28
CA LEU A 320 20.60 10.40 21.86
C LEU A 320 20.84 11.73 22.58
N PHE A 321 19.78 12.50 22.82
CA PHE A 321 19.83 13.78 23.53
C PHE A 321 20.40 13.61 24.94
N PHE A 322 19.96 12.57 25.66
CA PHE A 322 20.43 12.31 27.02
C PHE A 322 21.81 11.62 27.06
N LYS A 323 22.13 10.76 26.08
CA LYS A 323 23.37 9.99 26.07
C LYS A 323 24.58 10.70 25.46
N ASN A 324 24.38 11.70 24.60
CA ASN A 324 25.46 12.30 23.83
C ASN A 324 25.29 13.83 23.74
N SER A 325 26.05 14.55 24.55
CA SER A 325 26.04 16.03 24.59
C SER A 325 26.36 16.68 23.24
N GLU A 326 27.26 16.07 22.44
CA GLU A 326 27.64 16.59 21.12
C GLU A 326 26.49 16.52 20.10
N LYS A 327 25.60 15.53 20.23
CA LYS A 327 24.46 15.34 19.33
C LYS A 327 23.19 16.05 19.80
N ARG A 328 23.23 16.76 20.92
CA ARG A 328 22.03 17.35 21.56
C ARG A 328 21.29 18.34 20.67
N SER A 329 22.02 19.25 20.01
CA SER A 329 21.42 20.23 19.09
C SER A 329 20.77 19.56 17.88
N GLU A 330 21.42 18.54 17.30
CA GLU A 330 20.86 17.78 16.19
C GLU A 330 19.59 17.02 16.61
N SER A 331 19.60 16.38 17.78
CA SER A 331 18.41 15.73 18.35
C SER A 331 17.25 16.69 18.53
N ILE A 332 17.45 17.90 19.09
CA ILE A 332 16.39 18.89 19.28
C ILE A 332 15.74 19.26 17.94
N ARG A 333 16.55 19.47 16.89
CA ARG A 333 16.02 19.81 15.57
C ARG A 333 15.15 18.71 14.98
N TYR A 334 15.59 17.45 15.07
CA TYR A 334 14.77 16.33 14.57
C TYR A 334 13.51 16.10 15.40
N LEU A 335 13.56 16.35 16.72
CA LEU A 335 12.36 16.36 17.57
C LEU A 335 11.39 17.46 17.12
N PHE A 336 11.89 18.65 16.83
CA PHE A 336 11.09 19.76 16.30
C PHE A 336 10.48 19.42 14.94
N TYR A 337 11.24 18.84 14.00
CA TYR A 337 10.71 18.40 12.71
C TYR A 337 9.61 17.34 12.86
N ALA A 338 9.81 16.35 13.73
CA ALA A 338 8.81 15.32 14.01
C ALA A 338 7.52 15.93 14.58
N ALA A 339 7.64 16.86 15.54
CA ALA A 339 6.50 17.58 16.11
C ALA A 339 5.76 18.40 15.05
N LEU A 340 6.48 19.16 14.21
CA LEU A 340 5.85 19.98 13.19
C LEU A 340 5.13 19.14 12.12
N LEU A 341 5.68 17.99 11.73
CA LEU A 341 5.02 17.06 10.81
C LEU A 341 3.76 16.46 11.43
N LEU A 342 3.82 16.01 12.68
CA LEU A 342 2.64 15.50 13.40
C LEU A 342 1.53 16.56 13.48
N THR A 343 1.89 17.79 13.84
CA THR A 343 0.95 18.92 13.86
C THR A 343 0.38 19.20 12.46
N ALA A 344 1.20 19.21 11.41
CA ALA A 344 0.75 19.43 10.05
C ALA A 344 -0.23 18.35 9.57
N ILE A 345 0.04 17.07 9.85
CA ILE A 345 -0.87 15.96 9.57
C ILE A 345 -2.21 16.17 10.30
N GLN A 346 -2.15 16.48 11.60
CA GLN A 346 -3.33 16.67 12.42
C GLN A 346 -4.17 17.85 11.92
N LEU A 347 -3.54 18.98 11.59
CA LEU A 347 -4.20 20.14 11.03
C LEU A 347 -4.83 19.83 9.67
N PHE A 348 -4.12 19.14 8.77
CA PHE A 348 -4.65 18.76 7.46
C PHE A 348 -5.96 17.98 7.59
N TYR A 349 -5.99 16.92 8.41
CA TYR A 349 -7.20 16.13 8.59
C TYR A 349 -8.27 16.83 9.43
N ALA A 350 -7.89 17.74 10.33
CA ALA A 350 -8.86 18.53 11.10
C ALA A 350 -9.59 19.54 10.21
N PHE A 351 -8.88 20.23 9.31
CA PHE A 351 -9.47 21.20 8.39
C PHE A 351 -10.26 20.56 7.25
N ASN A 352 -9.97 19.30 6.90
CA ASN A 352 -10.64 18.56 5.83
C ASN A 352 -11.64 17.51 6.31
N LYS A 353 -12.08 17.61 7.57
CA LYS A 353 -13.00 16.64 8.19
C LYS A 353 -14.43 16.90 7.76
N ASN A 354 -15.18 15.83 7.49
CA ASN A 354 -16.64 15.84 7.53
C ASN A 354 -17.13 14.88 8.62
N SER A 355 -17.69 15.46 9.68
CA SER A 355 -18.01 14.80 10.95
C SER A 355 -19.12 13.75 10.89
N HIS A 356 -19.84 13.66 9.76
CA HIS A 356 -20.99 12.76 9.64
C HIS A 356 -20.64 11.42 8.97
N LEU A 357 -19.52 11.34 8.23
CA LEU A 357 -19.19 10.16 7.42
C LEU A 357 -17.95 9.39 7.91
N ASN A 358 -17.11 9.96 8.79
CA ASN A 358 -15.82 9.40 9.17
C ASN A 358 -15.82 8.61 10.50
N TYR A 359 -16.34 7.38 10.47
CA TYR A 359 -16.53 6.54 11.68
C TYR A 359 -15.27 6.35 12.55
N ARG A 360 -14.08 6.30 11.92
CA ARG A 360 -12.80 5.98 12.58
C ARG A 360 -12.03 7.17 13.13
N LEU A 361 -12.40 8.39 12.75
CA LEU A 361 -11.60 9.60 13.05
C LEU A 361 -12.44 10.70 13.68
N ASP A 362 -13.76 10.50 13.70
CA ASP A 362 -14.68 11.39 14.38
C ASP A 362 -14.70 11.17 15.90
N LYS A 363 -14.13 10.06 16.38
CA LYS A 363 -14.07 9.70 17.79
C LYS A 363 -12.74 10.17 18.42
N PRO A 364 -12.76 10.70 19.67
CA PRO A 364 -11.55 10.96 20.44
C PRO A 364 -10.70 9.69 20.57
N LEU A 365 -9.37 9.84 20.63
CA LEU A 365 -8.43 8.71 20.77
C LEU A 365 -8.79 7.79 21.93
N LEU A 366 -9.25 8.36 23.05
CA LEU A 366 -9.68 7.62 24.24
C LEU A 366 -10.85 6.66 23.97
N LYS A 367 -11.67 6.88 22.93
CA LYS A 367 -12.73 5.93 22.53
C LYS A 367 -12.19 4.63 21.91
N TYR A 368 -10.91 4.61 21.57
CA TYR A 368 -10.20 3.41 21.10
C TYR A 368 -9.42 2.72 22.21
N THR A 369 -9.65 3.12 23.46
CA THR A 369 -9.08 2.52 24.66
C THR A 369 -10.19 2.24 25.67
N ASP A 370 -9.88 1.45 26.69
CA ASP A 370 -10.78 1.21 27.82
C ASP A 370 -10.90 2.43 28.76
N PHE A 371 -10.17 3.52 28.51
CA PHE A 371 -10.13 4.70 29.38
C PHE A 371 -11.26 5.71 29.12
N THR A 372 -12.29 5.36 28.36
CA THR A 372 -13.49 6.21 28.17
C THR A 372 -14.23 6.46 29.49
N GLU A 373 -14.30 5.46 30.35
CA GLU A 373 -14.82 5.54 31.71
C GLU A 373 -13.83 4.81 32.60
N PHE A 374 -13.07 5.55 33.42
CA PHE A 374 -12.03 4.95 34.24
C PHE A 374 -12.64 3.98 35.26
N SER A 375 -12.18 2.72 35.25
CA SER A 375 -12.44 1.76 36.33
C SER A 375 -11.21 0.86 36.52
N PHE A 376 -11.00 0.37 37.73
CA PHE A 376 -9.87 -0.51 38.03
C PHE A 376 -9.94 -1.82 37.21
N PHE A 377 -11.15 -2.32 36.95
CA PHE A 377 -11.36 -3.49 36.08
C PHE A 377 -10.90 -3.22 34.64
N ARG A 378 -11.26 -2.07 34.08
CA ARG A 378 -10.85 -1.63 32.73
C ARG A 378 -9.35 -1.38 32.64
N LEU A 379 -8.74 -0.77 33.66
CA LEU A 379 -7.27 -0.65 33.73
C LEU A 379 -6.60 -2.03 33.76
N LYS A 380 -7.12 -2.97 34.55
CA LYS A 380 -6.61 -4.35 34.60
C LYS A 380 -6.71 -5.03 33.23
N PHE A 381 -7.86 -4.92 32.56
CA PHE A 381 -8.06 -5.50 31.23
C PHE A 381 -7.11 -4.89 30.20
N PHE A 382 -7.02 -3.56 30.17
CA PHE A 382 -6.06 -2.82 29.34
C PHE A 382 -4.63 -3.31 29.57
N LEU A 383 -4.19 -3.46 30.83
CA LEU A 383 -2.84 -3.95 31.13
C LEU A 383 -2.63 -5.39 30.64
N VAL A 384 -3.61 -6.27 30.82
CA VAL A 384 -3.53 -7.66 30.31
C VAL A 384 -3.40 -7.67 28.79
N GLU A 385 -4.27 -6.95 28.07
CA GLU A 385 -4.19 -6.82 26.62
C GLU A 385 -2.85 -6.23 26.16
N PHE A 386 -2.39 -5.19 26.86
CA PHE A 386 -1.13 -4.54 26.57
C PHE A 386 0.05 -5.50 26.74
N PHE A 387 0.15 -6.21 27.86
CA PHE A 387 1.24 -7.16 28.12
C PHE A 387 1.16 -8.39 27.22
N LEU A 388 -0.04 -8.94 27.00
CA LEU A 388 -0.23 -10.10 26.13
C LEU A 388 0.24 -9.79 24.71
N LYS A 389 -0.22 -8.69 24.11
CA LYS A 389 0.20 -8.27 22.76
C LYS A 389 1.67 -7.90 22.72
N SER A 390 2.16 -7.17 23.73
CA SER A 390 3.56 -6.73 23.78
C SER A 390 4.55 -7.89 23.97
N TRP A 391 4.12 -9.00 24.55
CA TRP A 391 4.94 -10.21 24.67
C TRP A 391 4.79 -11.16 23.48
N ALA A 392 3.55 -11.42 23.04
CA ALA A 392 3.28 -12.38 21.98
C ALA A 392 3.78 -11.91 20.61
N GLN A 393 3.58 -10.64 20.25
CA GLN A 393 3.90 -10.16 18.90
C GLN A 393 5.41 -10.18 18.60
N PRO A 394 6.31 -9.71 19.49
CA PRO A 394 7.74 -9.86 19.29
C PRO A 394 8.19 -11.33 19.24
N PHE A 395 7.56 -12.21 20.00
CA PHE A 395 7.85 -13.65 19.95
C PHE A 395 7.45 -14.26 18.60
N LEU A 396 6.24 -13.96 18.12
CA LEU A 396 5.78 -14.41 16.80
C LEU A 396 6.63 -13.85 15.68
N PHE A 397 7.03 -12.58 15.78
CA PHE A 397 8.02 -12.01 14.87
C PHE A 397 9.33 -12.80 14.95
N ALA A 398 9.89 -13.02 16.13
CA ALA A 398 11.14 -13.74 16.30
C ALA A 398 11.10 -15.15 15.68
N LEU A 399 9.99 -15.86 15.88
CA LEU A 399 9.76 -17.19 15.31
C LEU A 399 9.69 -17.16 13.78
N ASN A 400 8.90 -16.26 13.20
CA ASN A 400 8.71 -16.16 11.75
C ASN A 400 9.93 -15.62 11.01
N TYR A 401 10.85 -14.92 11.71
CA TYR A 401 12.06 -14.35 11.12
C TYR A 401 13.35 -14.96 11.63
N LEU A 402 13.31 -16.12 12.31
CA LEU A 402 14.45 -16.66 13.03
C LEU A 402 15.75 -16.72 12.20
N PRO A 403 15.78 -17.27 10.95
CA PRO A 403 17.02 -17.30 10.16
C PRO A 403 17.56 -15.91 9.82
N PHE A 404 16.66 -14.94 9.60
CA PHE A 404 17.01 -13.56 9.25
C PHE A 404 17.51 -12.78 10.48
N ILE A 405 16.90 -12.99 11.64
CA ILE A 405 17.29 -12.38 12.92
C ILE A 405 18.66 -12.88 13.35
N LEU A 406 18.93 -14.19 13.28
CA LEU A 406 20.23 -14.76 13.64
C LEU A 406 21.36 -14.10 12.83
N LEU A 407 21.12 -13.86 11.54
CA LEU A 407 22.05 -13.16 10.66
C LEU A 407 22.26 -11.69 11.11
N ALA A 408 21.18 -10.97 11.42
CA ALA A 408 21.24 -9.57 11.89
C ALA A 408 21.94 -9.41 13.24
N VAL A 409 21.67 -10.32 14.17
CA VAL A 409 22.28 -10.37 15.51
C VAL A 409 23.76 -10.72 15.42
N TYR A 410 24.11 -11.72 14.60
CA TYR A 410 25.50 -12.06 14.35
C TYR A 410 26.26 -10.86 13.77
N TYR A 411 25.72 -10.20 12.74
CA TYR A 411 26.35 -8.99 12.19
C TYR A 411 26.50 -7.89 13.24
N TYR A 412 25.48 -7.67 14.07
CA TYR A 412 25.51 -6.69 15.17
C TYR A 412 26.70 -6.93 16.11
N PHE A 413 26.96 -8.19 16.49
CA PHE A 413 28.04 -8.52 17.41
C PHE A 413 29.43 -8.50 16.79
N ILE A 414 29.60 -8.93 15.53
CA ILE A 414 30.92 -8.91 14.87
C ILE A 414 31.29 -7.53 14.33
N SER A 415 30.32 -6.63 14.18
CA SER A 415 30.51 -5.26 13.71
C SER A 415 30.71 -4.27 14.87
N LYS A 416 31.45 -4.67 15.92
CA LYS A 416 31.71 -3.79 17.09
C LYS A 416 32.29 -2.42 16.73
N SER A 417 32.95 -2.28 15.58
CA SER A 417 33.45 -1.00 15.07
C SER A 417 32.45 -0.23 14.18
N ASP A 418 31.43 -0.89 13.63
CA ASP A 418 30.41 -0.25 12.80
C ASP A 418 29.32 0.40 13.67
N LYS A 419 29.57 1.64 14.10
CA LYS A 419 28.59 2.44 14.84
C LYS A 419 27.31 2.69 14.03
N THR A 420 27.40 2.69 12.69
CA THR A 420 26.28 3.00 11.81
C THR A 420 25.24 1.87 11.80
N TYR A 421 25.67 0.62 11.62
CA TYR A 421 24.72 -0.51 11.66
C TYR A 421 24.00 -0.59 13.01
N ARG A 422 24.72 -0.32 14.10
CA ARG A 422 24.10 -0.25 15.43
C ARG A 422 23.06 0.86 15.50
N HIS A 423 23.34 2.06 14.97
CA HIS A 423 22.34 3.12 14.92
C HIS A 423 21.07 2.70 14.17
N LEU A 424 21.19 1.96 13.07
CA LEU A 424 20.04 1.40 12.32
C LEU A 424 19.23 0.40 13.14
N VAL A 425 19.90 -0.52 13.85
CA VAL A 425 19.21 -1.48 14.73
C VAL A 425 18.49 -0.77 15.88
N HIS A 426 19.14 0.21 16.53
CA HIS A 426 18.52 0.94 17.64
C HIS A 426 17.31 1.77 17.21
N ILE A 427 17.37 2.46 16.06
CA ILE A 427 16.21 3.23 15.58
C ILE A 427 15.06 2.29 15.19
N LEU A 428 15.34 1.12 14.58
CA LEU A 428 14.32 0.13 14.28
C LEU A 428 13.66 -0.40 15.56
N ILE A 429 14.43 -0.71 16.59
CA ILE A 429 13.90 -1.11 17.91
C ILE A 429 12.99 -0.01 18.48
N CYS A 430 13.41 1.26 18.40
CA CYS A 430 12.58 2.38 18.87
C CYS A 430 11.25 2.47 18.08
N ILE A 431 11.31 2.32 16.75
CA ILE A 431 10.13 2.29 15.87
C ILE A 431 9.18 1.15 16.26
N TRP A 432 9.70 -0.05 16.50
CA TRP A 432 8.90 -1.19 16.91
C TRP A 432 8.30 -1.05 18.30
N VAL A 433 9.05 -0.53 19.27
CA VAL A 433 8.52 -0.25 20.61
C VAL A 433 7.34 0.73 20.51
N CYS A 434 7.46 1.80 19.72
CA CYS A 434 6.38 2.76 19.53
C CYS A 434 5.18 2.17 18.75
N GLY A 435 5.42 1.41 17.69
CA GLY A 435 4.36 0.76 16.91
C GLY A 435 3.60 -0.28 17.73
N LEU A 436 4.31 -1.11 18.49
CA LEU A 436 3.73 -2.10 19.39
C LEU A 436 2.95 -1.43 20.53
N THR A 437 3.47 -0.33 21.08
CA THR A 437 2.74 0.47 22.07
C THR A 437 1.44 1.01 21.47
N ALA A 438 1.48 1.58 20.26
CA ALA A 438 0.28 2.09 19.60
C ALA A 438 -0.74 0.98 19.31
N PHE A 439 -0.29 -0.18 18.81
CA PHE A 439 -1.16 -1.34 18.60
C PHE A 439 -1.79 -1.83 19.90
N SER A 440 -0.97 -2.02 20.94
CA SER A 440 -1.41 -2.50 22.24
C SER A 440 -2.35 -1.53 22.95
N THR A 441 -2.15 -0.21 22.78
CA THR A 441 -2.97 0.80 23.46
C THR A 441 -4.27 1.11 22.73
N LEU A 442 -4.27 1.12 21.40
CA LEU A 442 -5.42 1.48 20.57
C LEU A 442 -6.18 0.25 20.04
N TYR A 443 -6.17 -0.85 20.79
CA TYR A 443 -6.67 -2.14 20.28
C TYR A 443 -8.17 -2.20 19.94
N LEU A 444 -8.98 -1.22 20.40
CA LEU A 444 -10.38 -1.11 19.99
C LEU A 444 -10.55 -0.44 18.61
N LEU A 445 -9.46 0.07 18.02
CA LEU A 445 -9.43 0.46 16.62
C LEU A 445 -9.11 -0.78 15.77
N ASP A 446 -10.03 -1.19 14.90
CA ASP A 446 -9.94 -2.46 14.12
C ASP A 446 -8.58 -2.68 13.44
N ASP A 447 -8.02 -1.62 12.86
CA ASP A 447 -6.76 -1.66 12.10
C ASP A 447 -5.54 -1.22 12.91
N ALA A 448 -5.63 -1.14 14.24
CA ALA A 448 -4.50 -0.74 15.10
C ALA A 448 -3.28 -1.67 14.96
N HIS A 449 -3.51 -2.94 14.59
CA HIS A 449 -2.43 -3.89 14.31
C HIS A 449 -1.47 -3.39 13.23
N GLN A 450 -1.97 -2.63 12.25
CA GLN A 450 -1.19 -2.06 11.16
C GLN A 450 -0.13 -1.05 11.63
N PHE A 451 -0.31 -0.44 12.81
CA PHE A 451 0.69 0.45 13.40
C PHE A 451 1.99 -0.28 13.76
N PHE A 452 1.91 -1.59 14.03
CA PHE A 452 3.07 -2.43 14.26
C PHE A 452 3.43 -3.25 13.01
N THR A 453 2.48 -3.97 12.43
CA THR A 453 2.78 -4.95 11.36
C THR A 453 3.33 -4.31 10.09
N ASN A 454 2.86 -3.12 9.70
CA ASN A 454 3.36 -2.45 8.49
C ASN A 454 4.83 -2.02 8.65
N THR A 455 5.36 -1.96 9.87
CA THR A 455 6.77 -1.66 10.13
C THR A 455 7.69 -2.84 9.86
N HIS A 456 7.17 -4.06 9.66
CA HIS A 456 7.97 -5.24 9.32
C HIS A 456 8.72 -5.08 7.99
N VAL A 457 8.20 -4.24 7.08
CA VAL A 457 8.93 -3.85 5.86
C VAL A 457 10.31 -3.26 6.17
N LEU A 458 10.47 -2.53 7.28
CA LEU A 458 11.78 -2.04 7.69
C LEU A 458 12.73 -3.18 8.07
N ALA A 459 12.23 -4.23 8.72
CA ALA A 459 13.05 -5.41 8.99
C ALA A 459 13.39 -6.18 7.73
N HIS A 460 12.46 -6.32 6.78
CA HIS A 460 12.73 -6.92 5.48
C HIS A 460 13.92 -6.25 4.79
N VAL A 461 13.89 -4.93 4.72
CA VAL A 461 14.96 -4.14 4.15
C VAL A 461 16.24 -4.25 4.98
N LEU A 462 16.14 -4.31 6.32
CA LEU A 462 17.30 -4.47 7.20
C LEU A 462 17.96 -5.84 6.97
N PHE A 463 17.19 -6.92 6.87
CA PHE A 463 17.72 -8.25 6.63
C PHE A 463 18.39 -8.37 5.27
N ALA A 464 17.79 -7.79 4.22
CA ALA A 464 18.44 -7.72 2.91
C ALA A 464 19.74 -6.90 2.98
N PHE A 465 19.70 -5.78 3.70
CA PHE A 465 20.86 -4.92 3.89
C PHE A 465 22.00 -5.63 4.64
N THR A 466 21.68 -6.31 5.75
CA THR A 466 22.60 -7.13 6.54
C THR A 466 23.19 -8.25 5.71
N PHE A 467 22.38 -8.95 4.92
CA PHE A 467 22.85 -10.01 4.03
C PHE A 467 23.91 -9.48 3.07
N VAL A 468 23.65 -8.34 2.42
CA VAL A 468 24.62 -7.72 1.50
C VAL A 468 25.92 -7.37 2.24
N LEU A 469 25.84 -6.79 3.44
CA LEU A 469 27.02 -6.44 4.25
C LEU A 469 27.83 -7.67 4.69
N LEU A 470 27.17 -8.74 5.11
CA LEU A 470 27.84 -9.98 5.50
C LEU A 470 28.46 -10.71 4.32
N TYR A 471 27.77 -10.73 3.18
CA TYR A 471 28.26 -11.36 1.96
C TYR A 471 29.68 -10.89 1.60
N GLN A 472 30.00 -9.62 1.88
CA GLN A 472 31.31 -9.01 1.64
C GLN A 472 32.41 -9.43 2.62
N ARG A 473 32.07 -9.90 3.82
CA ARG A 473 33.09 -10.24 4.82
C ARG A 473 33.81 -11.52 4.43
N LYS A 474 35.10 -11.66 4.75
CA LYS A 474 35.88 -12.89 4.46
C LYS A 474 35.69 -14.01 5.50
N ASP A 475 34.81 -13.83 6.46
CA ASP A 475 34.59 -14.77 7.57
C ASP A 475 33.94 -16.07 7.08
N ALA A 476 34.48 -17.23 7.45
CA ALA A 476 33.91 -18.54 7.10
C ALA A 476 32.61 -18.84 7.87
N PHE A 477 32.47 -18.33 9.10
CA PHE A 477 31.28 -18.56 9.92
C PHE A 477 30.02 -17.94 9.30
N LYS A 478 30.18 -16.93 8.43
CA LYS A 478 29.06 -16.36 7.68
C LYS A 478 28.32 -17.42 6.86
N PHE A 479 29.02 -18.43 6.31
CA PHE A 479 28.39 -19.43 5.44
C PHE A 479 27.40 -20.33 6.21
N ILE A 480 27.67 -20.60 7.50
CA ILE A 480 26.76 -21.34 8.37
C ILE A 480 25.42 -20.61 8.53
N LEU A 481 25.43 -19.28 8.55
CA LEU A 481 24.21 -18.47 8.69
C LEU A 481 23.58 -18.10 7.34
N LEU A 482 24.38 -18.01 6.27
CA LEU A 482 23.88 -17.75 4.92
C LEU A 482 23.06 -18.94 4.37
N ILE A 483 23.39 -20.18 4.73
CA ILE A 483 22.65 -21.36 4.25
C ILE A 483 21.19 -21.35 4.75
N PRO A 484 20.89 -21.26 6.07
CA PRO A 484 19.52 -21.13 6.55
C PRO A 484 18.79 -19.90 6.01
N PHE A 485 19.51 -18.79 5.82
CA PHE A 485 18.95 -17.58 5.21
C PHE A 485 18.50 -17.82 3.76
N LEU A 486 19.34 -18.46 2.94
CA LEU A 486 19.03 -18.81 1.55
C LEU A 486 17.92 -19.85 1.47
N PHE A 487 17.91 -20.85 2.36
CA PHE A 487 16.81 -21.81 2.46
C PHE A 487 15.50 -21.11 2.82
N GLY A 488 15.54 -20.18 3.78
CA GLY A 488 14.43 -19.29 4.10
C GLY A 488 13.94 -18.56 2.86
N LEU A 489 14.81 -17.91 2.07
CA LEU A 489 14.41 -17.23 0.83
C LEU A 489 13.78 -18.18 -0.21
N ILE A 490 14.31 -19.39 -0.39
CA ILE A 490 13.72 -20.38 -1.32
C ILE A 490 12.31 -20.74 -0.86
N PHE A 491 12.12 -20.99 0.44
CA PHE A 491 10.80 -21.26 1.01
C PHE A 491 9.86 -20.07 0.81
N ARG A 492 10.37 -18.84 0.93
CA ARG A 492 9.59 -17.61 0.70
C ARG A 492 9.19 -17.42 -0.76
N ILE A 493 10.03 -17.78 -1.73
CA ILE A 493 9.67 -17.80 -3.15
C ILE A 493 8.49 -18.74 -3.37
N TYR A 494 8.55 -19.95 -2.79
CA TYR A 494 7.45 -20.92 -2.84
C TYR A 494 6.17 -20.36 -2.21
N LEU A 495 6.24 -19.82 -0.99
CA LEU A 495 5.09 -19.21 -0.32
C LEU A 495 4.49 -18.05 -1.11
N SER A 496 5.32 -17.19 -1.69
CA SER A 496 4.89 -16.05 -2.51
C SER A 496 4.04 -16.50 -3.70
N TYR A 497 4.52 -17.52 -4.43
CA TYR A 497 3.78 -18.09 -5.55
C TYR A 497 2.43 -18.71 -5.13
N HIS A 498 2.40 -19.38 -3.99
CA HIS A 498 1.18 -20.01 -3.47
C HIS A 498 0.21 -19.02 -2.82
N SER A 499 0.68 -17.91 -2.27
CA SER A 499 -0.14 -16.90 -1.59
C SER A 499 -1.22 -16.30 -2.51
N PHE A 500 -0.86 -15.99 -3.75
CA PHE A 500 -1.78 -15.48 -4.77
C PHE A 500 -2.72 -16.54 -5.33
N LYS A 501 -2.32 -17.81 -5.28
CA LYS A 501 -3.16 -18.93 -5.72
C LYS A 501 -4.14 -19.41 -4.66
N LYS A 502 -4.01 -18.96 -3.40
CA LYS A 502 -5.04 -19.19 -2.39
C LYS A 502 -6.29 -18.45 -2.85
N VAL A 503 -7.19 -19.18 -3.51
CA VAL A 503 -8.52 -18.70 -3.86
C VAL A 503 -9.12 -18.13 -2.60
N ASP A 504 -9.64 -16.91 -2.71
CA ASP A 504 -10.42 -16.36 -1.64
C ASP A 504 -11.61 -17.29 -1.44
N VAL A 505 -11.59 -18.07 -0.36
CA VAL A 505 -12.65 -19.04 -0.02
C VAL A 505 -14.04 -18.36 0.06
N TYR A 506 -14.02 -17.02 0.11
CA TYR A 506 -15.13 -16.10 0.21
C TYR A 506 -15.33 -15.23 -1.06
N GLY A 507 -14.76 -15.62 -2.21
CA GLY A 507 -15.00 -14.96 -3.51
C GLY A 507 -16.25 -15.51 -4.19
N ASN A 508 -16.97 -14.67 -4.95
CA ASN A 508 -18.10 -15.13 -5.73
C ASN A 508 -17.59 -15.90 -6.95
N LYS A 509 -17.86 -17.20 -7.01
CA LYS A 509 -17.49 -18.02 -8.16
C LYS A 509 -18.43 -17.72 -9.33
N VAL A 510 -17.93 -16.94 -10.28
CA VAL A 510 -18.61 -16.66 -11.55
C VAL A 510 -18.07 -17.56 -12.67
N SER A 511 -18.91 -17.93 -13.63
CA SER A 511 -18.44 -18.73 -14.78
C SER A 511 -17.61 -17.91 -15.78
N GLU A 512 -16.68 -18.57 -16.47
CA GLU A 512 -15.87 -17.92 -17.53
C GLU A 512 -16.75 -17.40 -18.68
N GLU A 513 -17.76 -18.17 -19.08
CA GLU A 513 -18.74 -17.77 -20.09
C GLU A 513 -19.44 -16.45 -19.73
N TYR A 514 -19.81 -16.29 -18.45
CA TYR A 514 -20.40 -15.07 -17.93
C TYR A 514 -19.41 -13.90 -18.01
N LEU A 515 -18.16 -14.08 -17.55
CA LEU A 515 -17.12 -13.05 -17.61
C LEU A 515 -16.85 -12.58 -19.04
N ILE A 516 -16.79 -13.51 -20.00
CA ILE A 516 -16.58 -13.20 -21.41
C ILE A 516 -17.74 -12.34 -21.95
N LYS A 517 -18.99 -12.78 -21.75
CA LYS A 517 -20.18 -12.06 -22.24
C LYS A 517 -20.31 -10.67 -21.61
N VAL A 518 -20.05 -10.56 -20.30
CA VAL A 518 -20.09 -9.29 -19.57
C VAL A 518 -19.03 -8.32 -20.09
N ASN A 519 -17.78 -8.77 -20.25
CA ASN A 519 -16.71 -7.91 -20.76
C ASN A 519 -16.93 -7.51 -22.23
N GLN A 520 -17.45 -8.41 -23.08
CA GLN A 520 -17.82 -8.06 -24.45
C GLN A 520 -18.83 -6.90 -24.50
N GLN A 521 -19.81 -6.87 -23.59
CA GLN A 521 -20.75 -5.76 -23.51
C GLN A 521 -20.09 -4.48 -23.01
N PHE A 522 -19.29 -4.57 -21.95
CA PHE A 522 -18.60 -3.41 -21.40
C PHE A 522 -17.54 -2.85 -22.35
N ASP A 523 -16.92 -3.63 -23.22
CA ASP A 523 -15.95 -3.15 -24.22
C ASP A 523 -16.55 -2.12 -25.19
N SER A 524 -17.87 -2.15 -25.40
CA SER A 524 -18.58 -1.17 -26.24
C SER A 524 -18.76 0.20 -25.57
N ILE A 525 -18.52 0.30 -24.26
CA ILE A 525 -18.72 1.53 -23.50
C ILE A 525 -17.59 2.53 -23.76
N THR A 526 -17.98 3.72 -24.20
CA THR A 526 -17.07 4.83 -24.52
C THR A 526 -17.11 5.98 -23.51
N GLN A 527 -18.03 5.92 -22.55
CA GLN A 527 -18.22 6.95 -21.52
C GLN A 527 -18.19 6.35 -20.12
N ILE A 528 -17.95 7.20 -19.11
CA ILE A 528 -18.01 6.81 -17.71
C ILE A 528 -19.38 6.19 -17.43
N THR A 529 -19.37 4.99 -16.84
CA THR A 529 -20.57 4.21 -16.59
C THR A 529 -20.64 3.75 -15.14
N HIS A 530 -21.81 3.97 -14.53
CA HIS A 530 -22.12 3.61 -13.16
C HIS A 530 -23.13 2.46 -13.11
N GLY A 531 -22.94 1.59 -12.12
CA GLY A 531 -23.80 0.45 -11.87
C GLY A 531 -24.52 0.55 -10.53
N GLY A 532 -25.54 -0.29 -10.36
CA GLY A 532 -26.15 -0.61 -9.08
C GLY A 532 -25.99 -2.09 -8.77
N VAL A 533 -25.88 -2.45 -7.50
CA VAL A 533 -25.88 -3.84 -7.06
C VAL A 533 -26.95 -4.04 -6.00
N MET A 534 -27.70 -5.13 -6.15
CA MET A 534 -28.67 -5.61 -5.19
C MET A 534 -28.36 -7.08 -4.90
N TYR A 535 -28.68 -7.51 -3.69
CA TYR A 535 -28.47 -8.89 -3.29
C TYR A 535 -29.54 -9.31 -2.30
N ASP A 536 -29.91 -10.60 -2.36
CA ASP A 536 -30.79 -11.25 -1.39
C ASP A 536 -29.97 -12.16 -0.46
N LYS A 537 -30.64 -12.82 0.49
CA LYS A 537 -30.01 -13.75 1.43
C LYS A 537 -29.35 -14.94 0.73
N ILE A 538 -29.89 -15.37 -0.40
CA ILE A 538 -29.37 -16.51 -1.17
C ILE A 538 -28.06 -16.11 -1.83
N LEU A 539 -28.07 -15.01 -2.58
CA LEU A 539 -26.88 -14.47 -3.24
C LEU A 539 -25.81 -14.13 -2.20
N TYR A 540 -26.18 -13.48 -1.10
CA TYR A 540 -25.26 -13.19 0.01
C TYR A 540 -24.60 -14.45 0.60
N ASN A 541 -25.40 -15.49 0.89
CA ASN A 541 -24.89 -16.73 1.49
C ASN A 541 -24.02 -17.54 0.52
N ASN A 542 -24.38 -17.56 -0.76
CA ASN A 542 -23.61 -18.24 -1.81
C ASN A 542 -22.25 -17.57 -2.04
N THR A 543 -22.16 -16.27 -1.78
CA THR A 543 -20.94 -15.47 -1.99
C THR A 543 -20.13 -15.25 -0.70
N ARG A 544 -20.68 -15.63 0.47
CA ARG A 544 -20.07 -15.49 1.82
C ARG A 544 -19.38 -14.15 2.03
N ILE A 545 -20.07 -13.08 1.66
CA ILE A 545 -19.51 -11.73 1.50
C ILE A 545 -19.03 -11.14 2.84
N THR A 546 -17.80 -10.63 2.85
CA THR A 546 -17.28 -9.71 3.86
C THR A 546 -17.30 -8.27 3.33
N TYR A 547 -17.29 -7.27 4.20
CA TYR A 547 -17.36 -5.86 3.79
C TYR A 547 -16.08 -5.40 3.02
N PRO A 548 -16.18 -4.50 2.01
CA PRO A 548 -17.38 -3.86 1.45
C PRO A 548 -18.05 -4.72 0.36
N LEU A 549 -19.36 -4.91 0.48
CA LEU A 549 -20.16 -5.91 -0.25
C LEU A 549 -20.12 -5.78 -1.77
N GLU A 550 -20.18 -4.54 -2.23
CA GLU A 550 -20.23 -4.17 -3.64
C GLU A 550 -19.05 -4.71 -4.44
N PHE A 551 -17.89 -4.90 -3.79
CA PHE A 551 -16.69 -5.48 -4.38
C PHE A 551 -16.77 -6.98 -4.58
N TYR A 552 -17.54 -7.68 -3.75
CA TYR A 552 -17.62 -9.15 -3.78
C TYR A 552 -18.66 -9.62 -4.81
N LEU A 553 -19.55 -8.72 -5.23
CA LEU A 553 -20.61 -9.02 -6.16
C LEU A 553 -20.29 -8.56 -7.59
N CYS A 554 -19.31 -7.66 -7.76
CA CYS A 554 -18.91 -7.20 -9.08
C CYS A 554 -18.02 -8.23 -9.78
N PRO A 555 -18.38 -8.74 -10.97
CA PRO A 555 -17.46 -9.54 -11.75
C PRO A 555 -16.23 -8.71 -12.16
N THR A 556 -15.14 -9.40 -12.53
CA THR A 556 -13.95 -8.73 -13.07
C THR A 556 -14.28 -8.07 -14.41
N ILE A 557 -14.35 -6.74 -14.42
CA ILE A 557 -14.63 -5.92 -15.60
C ILE A 557 -13.35 -5.19 -16.02
N LEU A 558 -12.93 -5.36 -17.27
CA LEU A 558 -11.67 -4.83 -17.79
C LEU A 558 -11.79 -3.41 -18.35
N ASN A 559 -12.99 -2.95 -18.69
CA ASN A 559 -13.15 -1.60 -19.20
C ASN A 559 -12.86 -0.56 -18.08
N PRO A 560 -11.85 0.33 -18.25
CA PRO A 560 -11.48 1.32 -17.22
C PRO A 560 -12.54 2.40 -16.96
N LEU A 561 -13.57 2.51 -17.80
CA LEU A 561 -14.66 3.48 -17.68
C LEU A 561 -15.82 2.99 -16.80
N VAL A 562 -15.83 1.71 -16.42
CA VAL A 562 -16.90 1.09 -15.62
C VAL A 562 -16.53 1.08 -14.15
N TYR A 563 -17.29 1.76 -13.30
CA TYR A 563 -17.02 1.88 -11.87
C TYR A 563 -17.62 0.74 -11.07
N THR A 564 -17.14 0.55 -9.85
CA THR A 564 -17.84 -0.30 -8.87
C THR A 564 -19.30 0.13 -8.73
N PRO A 565 -20.27 -0.81 -8.72
CA PRO A 565 -21.67 -0.47 -8.57
C PRO A 565 -21.98 0.10 -7.17
N PHE A 566 -22.99 0.97 -7.08
CA PHE A 566 -23.55 1.41 -5.80
C PHE A 566 -24.34 0.27 -5.14
N ASN A 567 -24.17 0.09 -3.84
CA ASN A 567 -25.04 -0.81 -3.08
C ASN A 567 -26.45 -0.20 -2.96
N LEU A 568 -27.44 -0.85 -3.59
CA LEU A 568 -28.85 -0.46 -3.59
C LEU A 568 -29.71 -1.32 -2.65
N THR A 569 -29.10 -2.16 -1.81
CA THR A 569 -29.78 -2.97 -0.79
C THR A 569 -29.83 -2.19 0.54
N PRO A 570 -31.01 -1.80 1.05
CA PRO A 570 -31.10 -1.01 2.28
C PRO A 570 -31.14 -1.84 3.58
N GLU A 571 -31.26 -3.17 3.47
CA GLU A 571 -31.54 -4.05 4.62
C GLU A 571 -30.35 -4.90 5.08
N ILE A 572 -30.38 -5.28 6.35
CA ILE A 572 -29.46 -6.24 6.96
C ILE A 572 -29.86 -7.63 6.50
N ILE A 573 -28.96 -8.29 5.77
CA ILE A 573 -29.16 -9.67 5.34
C ILE A 573 -28.37 -10.66 6.22
N ASN A 574 -27.44 -10.17 7.04
CA ASN A 574 -26.60 -10.98 7.92
C ASN A 574 -26.58 -10.47 9.39
N GLU A 575 -27.06 -11.31 10.30
CA GLU A 575 -27.03 -11.08 11.76
C GLU A 575 -25.62 -11.08 12.37
N LYS A 576 -24.60 -11.59 11.66
CA LYS A 576 -23.23 -11.72 12.16
C LYS A 576 -22.36 -10.48 11.95
N TRP A 577 -22.88 -9.43 11.32
CA TRP A 577 -22.11 -8.21 11.13
C TRP A 577 -21.87 -7.51 12.47
N ASN A 578 -20.64 -7.03 12.67
CA ASN A 578 -20.40 -6.13 13.78
C ASN A 578 -21.03 -4.75 13.49
N LEU A 579 -21.28 -3.98 14.55
CA LEU A 579 -21.91 -2.65 14.46
C LEU A 579 -21.16 -1.71 13.49
N TYR A 580 -19.85 -1.87 13.35
CA TYR A 580 -19.04 -1.08 12.43
C TYR A 580 -19.31 -1.41 10.95
N GLN A 581 -19.31 -2.70 10.60
CA GLN A 581 -19.65 -3.17 9.25
C GLN A 581 -21.06 -2.70 8.87
N TYR A 582 -22.00 -2.79 9.81
CA TYR A 582 -23.36 -2.29 9.63
C TYR A 582 -23.42 -0.78 9.37
N ASP A 583 -22.79 0.04 10.24
CA ASP A 583 -22.83 1.49 10.09
C ASP A 583 -22.21 1.93 8.76
N LYS A 584 -21.10 1.29 8.37
CA LYS A 584 -20.36 1.67 7.16
C LYS A 584 -21.03 1.20 5.86
N ALA A 585 -21.53 -0.04 5.82
CA ALA A 585 -22.04 -0.64 4.58
C ALA A 585 -23.50 -0.30 4.28
N ILE A 586 -24.30 -0.05 5.33
CA ILE A 586 -25.74 0.19 5.21
C ILE A 586 -26.04 1.62 5.65
N THR A 587 -25.78 1.98 6.91
CA THR A 587 -26.23 3.28 7.46
C THR A 587 -25.65 4.49 6.72
N ARG A 588 -24.42 4.37 6.21
CA ARG A 588 -23.71 5.44 5.48
C ARG A 588 -23.59 5.19 3.97
N SER A 589 -24.25 4.16 3.44
CA SER A 589 -24.22 3.93 1.99
C SER A 589 -24.90 5.09 1.27
N PRO A 590 -24.46 5.45 0.04
CA PRO A 590 -25.08 6.55 -0.69
C PRO A 590 -26.57 6.35 -0.94
N PHE A 591 -26.99 5.11 -1.18
CA PHE A 591 -28.40 4.78 -1.37
C PHE A 591 -29.22 4.97 -0.10
N VAL A 592 -28.75 4.49 1.06
CA VAL A 592 -29.49 4.64 2.32
C VAL A 592 -29.57 6.11 2.74
N LEU A 593 -28.50 6.88 2.54
CA LEU A 593 -28.53 8.32 2.78
C LEU A 593 -29.49 9.05 1.84
N PHE A 594 -29.61 8.58 0.58
CA PHE A 594 -30.62 9.07 -0.35
C PHE A 594 -32.05 8.77 0.13
N CYS A 595 -32.34 7.54 0.58
CA CYS A 595 -33.65 7.16 1.13
C CYS A 595 -34.04 7.97 2.37
N ARG A 596 -33.04 8.41 3.16
CA ARG A 596 -33.27 9.21 4.38
C ARG A 596 -33.52 10.69 4.12
N SER A 597 -33.35 11.18 2.89
CA SER A 597 -33.68 12.56 2.54
C SER A 597 -35.19 12.81 2.67
N GLU A 598 -35.60 14.00 3.11
CA GLU A 598 -37.01 14.30 3.44
C GLU A 598 -37.98 14.01 2.29
N SER A 599 -37.56 14.23 1.04
CA SER A 599 -38.33 13.92 -0.16
C SER A 599 -38.55 12.42 -0.43
N GLN A 600 -37.80 11.55 0.24
CA GLN A 600 -37.72 10.11 -0.06
C GLN A 600 -38.16 9.20 1.10
N LYS A 601 -38.33 9.76 2.31
CA LYS A 601 -38.64 9.02 3.55
C LYS A 601 -39.94 8.20 3.48
N ASN A 602 -40.93 8.63 2.71
CA ASN A 602 -42.25 8.00 2.64
C ASN A 602 -42.43 7.04 1.46
N LYS A 603 -41.40 6.89 0.61
CA LYS A 603 -41.46 5.99 -0.55
C LYS A 603 -41.06 4.57 -0.18
N SER A 604 -41.59 3.60 -0.91
CA SER A 604 -41.14 2.21 -0.84
C SER A 604 -39.68 2.08 -1.25
N VAL A 605 -39.03 0.98 -0.84
CA VAL A 605 -37.63 0.70 -1.23
C VAL A 605 -37.48 0.66 -2.75
N LEU A 606 -38.43 0.04 -3.46
CA LEU A 606 -38.40 -0.08 -4.92
C LEU A 606 -38.50 1.29 -5.61
N GLU A 607 -39.42 2.14 -5.16
CA GLU A 607 -39.54 3.52 -5.69
C GLU A 607 -38.25 4.31 -5.46
N ASN A 608 -37.66 4.20 -4.26
CA ASN A 608 -36.38 4.84 -3.97
C ASN A 608 -35.24 4.29 -4.84
N GLN A 609 -35.20 2.98 -5.12
CA GLN A 609 -34.23 2.37 -6.03
C GLN A 609 -34.37 2.93 -7.45
N ILE A 610 -35.61 3.03 -7.94
CA ILE A 610 -35.91 3.59 -9.27
C ILE A 610 -35.47 5.05 -9.36
N ASP A 611 -35.85 5.86 -8.38
CA ASP A 611 -35.47 7.28 -8.31
C ASP A 611 -33.96 7.45 -8.25
N PHE A 612 -33.26 6.61 -7.48
CA PHE A 612 -31.80 6.65 -7.39
C PHE A 612 -31.14 6.28 -8.73
N ILE A 613 -31.63 5.22 -9.39
CA ILE A 613 -31.16 4.78 -10.70
C ILE A 613 -31.30 5.90 -11.73
N GLN A 614 -32.46 6.56 -11.76
CA GLN A 614 -32.72 7.67 -12.67
C GLN A 614 -31.86 8.90 -12.34
N LYS A 615 -31.83 9.31 -11.06
CA LYS A 615 -31.09 10.50 -10.61
C LYS A 615 -29.60 10.41 -10.91
N TYR A 616 -28.99 9.25 -10.69
CA TYR A 616 -27.55 9.06 -10.88
C TYR A 616 -27.21 8.35 -12.20
N ASN A 617 -28.17 8.25 -13.13
CA ASN A 617 -28.01 7.70 -14.47
C ASN A 617 -27.30 6.33 -14.46
N ILE A 618 -27.76 5.42 -13.60
CA ILE A 618 -27.22 4.07 -13.48
C ILE A 618 -27.55 3.29 -14.76
N LYS A 619 -26.54 2.71 -15.41
CA LYS A 619 -26.68 2.06 -16.73
C LYS A 619 -26.65 0.53 -16.68
N TYR A 620 -26.29 -0.05 -15.55
CA TYR A 620 -26.40 -1.49 -15.38
C TYR A 620 -26.69 -1.86 -13.93
N LEU A 621 -27.32 -3.01 -13.74
CA LEU A 621 -27.66 -3.55 -12.44
C LEU A 621 -27.10 -4.98 -12.30
N ILE A 622 -26.46 -5.27 -11.18
CA ILE A 622 -26.12 -6.63 -10.74
C ILE A 622 -27.16 -7.04 -9.73
N ILE A 623 -28.00 -8.02 -10.04
CA ILE A 623 -29.09 -8.43 -9.15
C ILE A 623 -29.21 -9.97 -9.10
N PRO A 624 -29.91 -10.54 -8.09
CA PRO A 624 -30.17 -11.97 -8.02
C PRO A 624 -31.00 -12.45 -9.21
N THR A 625 -30.77 -13.69 -9.67
CA THR A 625 -31.58 -14.30 -10.74
C THR A 625 -33.07 -14.37 -10.40
N SER A 626 -33.45 -14.44 -9.13
CA SER A 626 -34.83 -14.40 -8.61
C SER A 626 -35.58 -13.07 -8.86
N ASP A 627 -34.90 -11.94 -9.07
CA ASP A 627 -35.52 -10.60 -8.97
C ASP A 627 -35.86 -9.94 -10.34
N THR A 628 -36.02 -10.71 -11.43
CA THR A 628 -36.06 -10.17 -12.82
C THR A 628 -37.31 -9.35 -13.12
N LEU A 629 -38.45 -9.74 -12.55
CA LEU A 629 -39.76 -9.28 -12.99
C LEU A 629 -40.13 -7.87 -12.48
N LYS A 630 -39.35 -7.27 -11.58
CA LYS A 630 -39.70 -5.98 -10.95
C LYS A 630 -39.29 -4.76 -11.78
N TYR A 631 -38.15 -4.80 -12.47
CA TYR A 631 -37.54 -3.61 -13.10
C TYR A 631 -37.93 -3.40 -14.56
N GLU A 632 -38.37 -4.45 -15.26
CA GLU A 632 -38.84 -4.38 -16.66
C GLU A 632 -39.98 -3.38 -16.87
N LYS A 633 -40.76 -3.11 -15.81
CA LYS A 633 -41.86 -2.13 -15.84
C LYS A 633 -41.39 -0.67 -15.82
N TYR A 634 -40.19 -0.42 -15.33
CA TYR A 634 -39.68 0.94 -15.08
C TYR A 634 -38.52 1.32 -16.01
N PHE A 635 -37.82 0.32 -16.55
CA PHE A 635 -36.65 0.53 -17.40
C PHE A 635 -36.71 -0.34 -18.65
N GLN A 636 -36.31 0.23 -19.78
CA GLN A 636 -36.10 -0.54 -21.00
C GLN A 636 -34.79 -1.33 -20.86
N ILE A 637 -34.92 -2.66 -20.75
CA ILE A 637 -33.79 -3.56 -20.67
C ILE A 637 -33.20 -3.75 -22.07
N LYS A 638 -31.95 -3.34 -22.25
CA LYS A 638 -31.19 -3.54 -23.49
C LYS A 638 -30.74 -4.99 -23.63
N GLN A 639 -30.21 -5.54 -22.54
CA GLN A 639 -29.66 -6.88 -22.51
C GLN A 639 -29.58 -7.43 -21.09
N GLU A 640 -29.74 -8.74 -20.96
CA GLU A 640 -29.55 -9.48 -19.73
C GLU A 640 -28.52 -10.60 -19.94
N ILE A 641 -27.62 -10.77 -18.96
CA ILE A 641 -26.64 -11.85 -18.92
C ILE A 641 -26.78 -12.56 -17.58
N LYS A 642 -27.05 -13.86 -17.58
CA LYS A 642 -27.24 -14.69 -16.38
C LYS A 642 -26.03 -15.56 -16.13
N ASP A 643 -25.59 -15.65 -14.87
CA ASP A 643 -24.58 -16.61 -14.44
C ASP A 643 -25.23 -17.78 -13.70
N LYS A 644 -24.98 -18.99 -14.21
CA LYS A 644 -25.53 -20.21 -13.60
C LYS A 644 -24.80 -20.60 -12.31
N LEU A 645 -23.54 -20.18 -12.14
CA LEU A 645 -22.71 -20.61 -11.03
C LEU A 645 -22.96 -19.78 -9.76
N SER A 646 -22.92 -18.46 -9.88
CA SER A 646 -23.16 -17.55 -8.75
C SER A 646 -24.64 -17.28 -8.46
N GLY A 647 -25.53 -17.55 -9.43
CA GLY A 647 -26.93 -17.14 -9.36
C GLY A 647 -27.14 -15.63 -9.55
N GLN A 648 -26.12 -14.90 -10.01
CA GLN A 648 -26.20 -13.49 -10.39
C GLN A 648 -26.73 -13.31 -11.81
N LYS A 649 -27.26 -12.11 -12.08
CA LYS A 649 -27.45 -11.60 -13.44
C LYS A 649 -27.06 -10.13 -13.53
N ILE A 650 -26.56 -9.74 -14.70
CA ILE A 650 -26.34 -8.34 -15.08
C ILE A 650 -27.41 -7.91 -16.07
N ILE A 651 -28.02 -6.76 -15.79
CA ILE A 651 -29.01 -6.11 -16.65
C ILE A 651 -28.41 -4.79 -17.14
N PHE A 652 -28.42 -4.56 -18.45
CA PHE A 652 -28.04 -3.28 -19.06
C PHE A 652 -29.30 -2.46 -19.35
N LEU A 653 -29.30 -1.20 -18.89
CA LEU A 653 -30.40 -0.25 -19.03
C LEU A 653 -30.11 0.73 -20.17
N ASN A 654 -31.14 1.17 -20.89
CA ASN A 654 -31.00 2.24 -21.91
C ASN A 654 -30.78 3.62 -21.27
#